data_AF-A0AAQ1GAL3-F1
#
_entry.id   AF-A0AAQ1GAL3-F1
#
_cell.length_a   1.000
_cell.length_b   1.000
_cell.length_c   1.000
_cell.angle_alpha   90.00
_cell.angle_beta   90.00
_cell.angle_gamma   90.00
#
_symmetry.space_group_name_H-M   'P 1'
#
loop_
_entity.id
_entity.type
_entity.pdbx_description
1 polymer ?
#
loop_
_entity_poly.entity_id
_entity_poly.type
_entity_poly.pdbx_seq_one_letter_code
_entity_poly.pdbx_strand_id
1 'polypeptide(L)'
;MVAAARAFYPRGMNSSVPTPSARSDALFKRGLDRLNADNIMHAEALLREAVAADPRHADAWHQLGVALARQQRHAEGEQAIRRALAVREGGAYRRDLAWTLLWQGRDEAAVEAYLSAVLQGVREARLFNNLGNLLKKRQDLADAEAAYRAAIETDPHYAFAFGNLAVLLAETGRDEEAEACLRRALELDPQAAHAWQCYGGLLERQNRLDEAEAAYARGGRWEAVQSVRRRLAHWEGLEPIDQAALAMIASGEAEQLTPWGLLGIPALTPELHREAGRRFAQSRWRGELAATPLVARGAGLAEALAAFEAGEARETGARLRIGYLSADFYDHATLRLLAGVLELHDAARFDIHLYAYGDIAPDDAWRERLARCPATLHEIGALSDAQAAARIAQDSVHLLVDLKGYTTGTRLGITALRPAPVIVSWLGYPGSLGAPRLADYLIGDVVVTPPVTAAHYSETLALMPHCYQPHDHRRECGPRPTRAEAGLPASGFVFCSFNQIFKLNARIASIWRRLLVATPGSVLWLLDPGEARARSHLHAFFAEQGVAAARVIFAPRVSHDLHLARLQLADLALDTLPTGSHTTGSDALWAGVPMVSAPGMLLAGRVGASLLRAVGLEELIARDLDAYFQIALALANDPAWHAQVRERLVQARNDAPLFDTKRFTRDLERLYVAIMAREAQDAGDRAPFVVAG
;
A
#
# COMPACT_ATOMS: atom_id res chain seq x y z
N MET A 1 28.75 8.51 -10.91
CA MET A 1 29.02 9.30 -12.13
C MET A 1 29.56 10.73 -11.92
N VAL A 2 29.88 11.16 -10.69
CA VAL A 2 30.42 12.50 -10.38
C VAL A 2 31.97 12.59 -10.54
N ALA A 3 32.66 11.45 -10.69
CA ALA A 3 34.13 11.40 -10.77
C ALA A 3 34.74 11.37 -12.19
N ALA A 4 33.93 11.34 -13.26
CA ALA A 4 34.42 11.10 -14.64
C ALA A 4 34.20 12.27 -15.63
N ALA A 5 33.92 13.49 -15.16
CA ALA A 5 33.70 14.65 -16.03
C ALA A 5 34.97 15.52 -16.21
N ARG A 6 36.12 14.89 -16.50
CA ARG A 6 37.36 15.57 -16.89
C ARG A 6 37.84 15.09 -18.26
N ALA A 7 37.10 15.39 -19.32
CA ALA A 7 37.65 15.50 -20.68
C ALA A 7 36.62 16.14 -21.63
N PHE A 8 37.13 16.99 -22.55
CA PHE A 8 36.47 17.66 -23.67
C PHE A 8 35.64 18.92 -23.40
N TYR A 9 36.34 20.06 -23.37
CA TYR A 9 35.81 21.35 -23.85
C TYR A 9 36.46 21.67 -25.20
N PRO A 10 35.70 21.85 -26.29
CA PRO A 10 36.11 22.79 -27.33
C PRO A 10 35.86 24.20 -26.82
N ARG A 11 36.90 25.03 -26.85
CA ARG A 11 36.81 26.48 -26.60
C ARG A 11 35.95 27.14 -27.67
N GLY A 12 35.02 27.99 -27.21
CA GLY A 12 34.65 29.25 -27.87
C GLY A 12 33.77 29.19 -29.12
N MET A 13 32.48 29.47 -28.94
CA MET A 13 31.74 30.30 -29.90
C MET A 13 31.21 31.54 -29.17
N ASN A 14 31.77 32.70 -29.52
CA ASN A 14 31.20 34.00 -29.22
C ASN A 14 29.87 34.12 -30.00
N SER A 15 28.76 33.81 -29.35
CA SER A 15 27.46 34.36 -29.75
C SER A 15 27.23 35.61 -28.91
N SER A 16 27.03 36.76 -29.56
CA SER A 16 26.66 37.99 -28.87
C SER A 16 25.33 37.76 -28.15
N VAL A 17 25.35 37.75 -26.81
CA VAL A 17 24.12 37.61 -26.01
C VAL A 17 23.20 38.80 -26.36
N PRO A 18 21.97 38.55 -26.85
CA PRO A 18 21.06 39.62 -27.23
C PRO A 18 20.76 40.53 -26.03
N THR A 19 20.90 41.84 -26.19
CA THR A 19 20.50 42.81 -25.16
C THR A 19 18.99 43.02 -25.22
N PRO A 20 18.24 42.86 -24.11
CA PRO A 20 16.79 43.05 -24.10
C PRO A 20 16.37 44.48 -24.45
N SER A 21 15.17 44.65 -25.01
CA SER A 21 14.59 45.99 -25.19
C SER A 21 14.36 46.68 -23.84
N ALA A 22 14.55 48.01 -23.79
CA ALA A 22 14.37 48.80 -22.55
C ALA A 22 12.96 48.64 -21.94
N ARG A 23 11.93 48.49 -22.79
CA ARG A 23 10.56 48.21 -22.35
C ARG A 23 10.45 46.83 -21.70
N SER A 24 11.02 45.81 -22.33
CA SER A 24 11.00 44.44 -21.78
C SER A 24 11.80 44.35 -20.48
N ASP A 25 12.96 45.01 -20.38
CA ASP A 25 13.78 45.06 -19.16
C ASP A 25 13.05 45.75 -17.99
N ALA A 26 12.35 46.85 -18.24
CA ALA A 26 11.54 47.52 -17.21
C ALA A 26 10.37 46.65 -16.71
N LEU A 27 9.68 45.95 -17.62
CA LEU A 27 8.60 45.02 -17.27
C LEU A 27 9.14 43.81 -16.50
N PHE A 28 10.27 43.26 -16.92
CA PHE A 28 10.96 42.17 -16.24
C PHE A 28 11.32 42.52 -14.80
N LYS A 29 11.97 43.67 -14.56
CA LYS A 29 12.34 44.14 -13.22
C LYS A 29 11.12 44.23 -12.30
N ARG A 30 10.03 44.86 -12.77
CA ARG A 30 8.77 44.93 -12.03
C ARG A 30 8.17 43.54 -11.79
N GLY A 31 8.24 42.64 -12.77
CA GLY A 31 7.79 41.26 -12.62
C GLY A 31 8.57 40.51 -11.54
N LEU A 32 9.89 40.66 -11.51
CA LEU A 32 10.77 40.07 -10.51
C LEU A 32 10.49 40.62 -9.11
N ASP A 33 10.30 41.93 -8.96
CA ASP A 33 9.91 42.54 -7.69
C ASP A 33 8.60 41.94 -7.15
N ARG A 34 7.64 41.67 -8.04
CA ARG A 34 6.37 41.02 -7.67
C ARG A 34 6.54 39.56 -7.29
N LEU A 35 7.44 38.82 -7.95
CA LEU A 35 7.79 37.45 -7.53
C LEU A 35 8.43 37.41 -6.15
N ASN A 36 9.34 38.35 -5.88
CA ASN A 36 10.02 38.47 -4.59
C ASN A 36 9.05 38.88 -3.47
N ALA A 37 8.01 39.67 -3.80
CA ALA A 37 6.91 40.02 -2.90
C ALA A 37 5.78 38.97 -2.84
N ASP A 38 6.00 37.77 -3.38
CA ASP A 38 5.04 36.66 -3.45
C ASP A 38 3.70 36.96 -4.16
N ASN A 39 3.66 38.02 -4.97
CA ASN A 39 2.51 38.36 -5.80
C ASN A 39 2.62 37.69 -7.18
N ILE A 40 2.47 36.36 -7.19
CA ILE A 40 2.79 35.50 -8.32
C ILE A 40 1.90 35.80 -9.54
N MET A 41 0.60 36.04 -9.34
CA MET A 41 -0.34 36.35 -10.42
C MET A 41 0.03 37.64 -11.15
N HIS A 42 0.38 38.69 -10.41
CA HIS A 42 0.74 39.96 -11.01
C HIS A 42 2.13 39.91 -11.65
N ALA A 43 3.05 39.13 -11.07
CA ALA A 43 4.33 38.84 -11.71
C ALA A 43 4.16 38.14 -13.07
N GLU A 44 3.31 37.10 -13.15
CA GLU A 44 3.04 36.40 -14.40
C GLU A 44 2.55 37.37 -15.49
N ALA A 45 1.59 38.25 -15.16
CA ALA A 45 1.07 39.22 -16.12
C ALA A 45 2.18 40.13 -16.68
N LEU A 46 3.00 40.71 -15.80
CA LEU A 46 4.12 41.58 -16.20
C LEU A 46 5.18 40.83 -17.03
N LEU A 47 5.46 39.57 -16.68
CA LEU A 47 6.43 38.74 -17.39
C LEU A 47 5.91 38.29 -18.77
N ARG A 48 4.60 38.01 -18.91
CA ARG A 48 3.97 37.78 -20.22
C ARG A 48 4.07 39.01 -21.12
N GLU A 49 3.84 40.21 -20.57
CA GLU A 49 4.04 41.46 -21.31
C GLU A 49 5.51 41.67 -21.70
N ALA A 50 6.46 41.33 -20.81
CA ALA A 50 7.89 41.46 -21.08
C ALA A 50 8.33 40.59 -22.26
N VAL A 51 7.92 39.32 -22.29
CA VAL A 51 8.27 38.40 -23.39
C VAL A 51 7.50 38.68 -24.68
N ALA A 52 6.32 39.29 -24.59
CA ALA A 52 5.61 39.78 -25.78
C ALA A 52 6.29 41.02 -26.38
N ALA A 53 6.80 41.92 -25.54
CA ALA A 53 7.56 43.09 -25.97
C ALA A 53 8.93 42.75 -26.55
N ASP A 54 9.56 41.66 -26.08
CA ASP A 54 10.80 41.13 -26.63
C ASP A 54 10.90 39.60 -26.45
N PRO A 55 10.57 38.82 -27.49
CA PRO A 55 10.65 37.35 -27.43
C PRO A 55 12.06 36.79 -27.22
N ARG A 56 13.12 37.61 -27.37
CA ARG A 56 14.51 37.21 -27.13
C ARG A 56 15.00 37.58 -25.72
N HIS A 57 14.10 37.97 -24.81
CA HIS A 57 14.48 38.23 -23.42
C HIS A 57 14.49 36.91 -22.62
N ALA A 58 15.67 36.27 -22.52
CA ALA A 58 15.82 34.98 -21.83
C ALA A 58 15.40 35.01 -20.35
N ASP A 59 15.82 36.03 -19.59
CA ASP A 59 15.50 36.14 -18.16
C ASP A 59 14.00 36.32 -17.89
N ALA A 60 13.29 37.08 -18.73
CA ALA A 60 11.85 37.21 -18.65
C ALA A 60 11.12 35.88 -18.92
N TRP A 61 11.56 35.11 -19.92
CA TRP A 61 11.03 33.76 -20.17
C TRP A 61 11.29 32.80 -19.00
N HIS A 62 12.49 32.84 -18.42
CA HIS A 62 12.87 32.00 -17.28
C HIS A 62 12.00 32.31 -16.07
N GLN A 63 11.89 33.59 -15.68
CA GLN A 63 11.07 33.98 -14.53
C GLN A 63 9.57 33.78 -14.78
N LEU A 64 9.09 33.92 -16.02
CA LEU A 64 7.72 33.54 -16.37
C LEU A 64 7.50 32.04 -16.10
N GLY A 65 8.46 31.20 -16.49
CA GLY A 65 8.42 29.78 -16.23
C GLY A 65 8.39 29.43 -14.75
N VAL A 66 9.22 30.11 -13.94
CA VAL A 66 9.21 29.99 -12.47
C VAL A 66 7.85 30.42 -11.89
N ALA A 67 7.31 31.55 -12.34
CA ALA A 67 6.00 32.05 -11.89
C ALA A 67 4.87 31.05 -12.17
N LEU A 68 4.87 30.45 -13.37
CA LEU A 68 3.90 29.43 -13.77
C LEU A 68 4.05 28.14 -12.95
N ALA A 69 5.29 27.69 -12.75
CA ALA A 69 5.56 26.48 -12.00
C ALA A 69 5.21 26.61 -10.51
N ARG A 70 5.36 27.80 -9.90
CA ARG A 70 4.89 28.09 -8.53
C ARG A 70 3.37 28.09 -8.40
N GLN A 71 2.64 28.30 -9.49
CA GLN A 71 1.18 28.15 -9.57
C GLN A 71 0.75 26.71 -9.95
N GLN A 72 1.67 25.73 -9.86
CA GLN A 72 1.44 24.34 -10.26
C GLN A 72 1.14 24.14 -11.76
N ARG A 73 1.32 25.17 -12.59
CA ARG A 73 1.19 25.12 -14.06
C ARG A 73 2.50 24.66 -14.68
N HIS A 74 2.98 23.49 -14.24
CA HIS A 74 4.32 23.00 -14.54
C HIS A 74 4.58 22.79 -16.05
N ALA A 75 3.58 22.35 -16.83
CA ALA A 75 3.74 22.16 -18.27
C ALA A 75 3.97 23.49 -19.02
N GLU A 76 3.22 24.54 -18.69
CA GLU A 76 3.45 25.88 -19.25
C GLU A 76 4.78 26.47 -18.73
N GLY A 77 5.10 26.21 -17.46
CA GLY A 77 6.39 26.58 -16.87
C GLY A 77 7.57 25.98 -17.63
N GLU A 78 7.51 24.68 -17.94
CA GLU A 78 8.53 23.99 -18.75
C GLU A 78 8.66 24.64 -20.13
N GLN A 79 7.56 24.92 -20.81
CA GLN A 79 7.59 25.55 -22.13
C GLN A 79 8.30 26.91 -22.08
N ALA A 80 7.96 27.76 -21.10
CA ALA A 80 8.60 29.06 -20.92
C ALA A 80 10.11 28.94 -20.61
N ILE A 81 10.52 28.01 -19.74
CA ILE A 81 11.94 27.80 -19.42
C ILE A 81 12.70 27.25 -20.64
N ARG A 82 12.10 26.36 -21.43
CA ARG A 82 12.71 25.88 -22.69
C ARG A 82 12.87 27.01 -23.71
N ARG A 83 11.95 27.98 -23.76
CA ARG A 83 12.10 29.20 -24.58
C ARG A 83 13.27 30.05 -24.09
N ALA A 84 13.44 30.22 -22.78
CA ALA A 84 14.61 30.90 -22.21
C ALA A 84 15.93 30.22 -22.64
N LEU A 85 15.99 28.88 -22.51
CA LEU A 85 17.15 28.07 -22.90
C LEU A 85 17.47 28.12 -24.40
N ALA A 86 16.46 28.25 -25.25
CA ALA A 86 16.65 28.42 -26.69
C ALA A 86 17.28 29.78 -27.07
N VAL A 87 17.12 30.79 -26.22
CA VAL A 87 17.72 32.11 -26.39
C VAL A 87 19.11 32.17 -25.77
N ARG A 88 19.26 31.65 -24.55
CA ARG A 88 20.53 31.64 -23.80
C ARG A 88 20.61 30.40 -22.92
N GLU A 89 21.69 29.65 -23.04
CA GLU A 89 21.99 28.59 -22.08
C GLU A 89 22.35 29.18 -20.71
N GLY A 90 21.89 28.53 -19.64
CA GLY A 90 22.24 28.93 -18.28
C GLY A 90 21.92 27.86 -17.25
N GLY A 91 22.85 27.65 -16.31
CA GLY A 91 22.72 26.62 -15.29
C GLY A 91 21.50 26.82 -14.40
N ALA A 92 21.19 28.06 -14.01
CA ALA A 92 20.01 28.40 -13.21
C ALA A 92 18.70 28.03 -13.94
N TYR A 93 18.64 28.20 -15.26
CA TYR A 93 17.48 27.84 -16.06
C TYR A 93 17.30 26.33 -16.10
N ARG A 94 18.40 25.58 -16.25
CA ARG A 94 18.38 24.11 -16.25
C ARG A 94 17.99 23.55 -14.87
N ARG A 95 18.43 24.17 -13.78
CA ARG A 95 17.99 23.83 -12.41
C ARG A 95 16.48 23.99 -12.26
N ASP A 96 15.93 25.12 -12.70
CA ASP A 96 14.48 25.37 -12.54
C ASP A 96 13.65 24.54 -13.53
N LEU A 97 14.19 24.21 -14.71
CA LEU A 97 13.63 23.21 -15.60
C LEU A 97 13.58 21.84 -14.90
N ALA A 98 14.66 21.42 -14.25
CA ALA A 98 14.74 20.15 -13.54
C ALA A 98 13.69 20.06 -12.42
N TRP A 99 13.55 21.13 -11.63
CA TRP A 99 12.50 21.21 -10.60
C TRP A 99 11.10 21.14 -11.22
N THR A 100 10.87 21.84 -12.33
CA THR A 100 9.57 21.83 -13.03
C THR A 100 9.25 20.44 -13.63
N LEU A 101 10.26 19.71 -14.12
CA LEU A 101 10.13 18.35 -14.61
C LEU A 101 9.86 17.35 -13.49
N LEU A 102 10.53 17.50 -12.34
CA LEU A 102 10.30 16.70 -11.13
C LEU A 102 8.83 16.78 -10.69
N TRP A 103 8.24 17.98 -10.66
CA TRP A 103 6.83 18.13 -10.26
C TRP A 103 5.83 17.57 -11.27
N GLN A 104 6.25 17.41 -12.53
CA GLN A 104 5.50 16.66 -13.56
C GLN A 104 5.72 15.14 -13.49
N GLY A 105 6.56 14.65 -12.56
CA GLY A 105 6.94 13.24 -12.46
C GLY A 105 7.86 12.75 -13.58
N ARG A 106 8.52 13.67 -14.31
CA ARG A 106 9.46 13.36 -15.39
C ARG A 106 10.87 13.21 -14.84
N ASP A 107 11.04 12.21 -13.98
CA ASP A 107 12.25 11.98 -13.18
C ASP A 107 13.52 11.78 -14.03
N GLU A 108 13.40 11.13 -15.19
CA GLU A 108 14.49 10.97 -16.16
C GLU A 108 15.05 12.29 -16.65
N ALA A 109 14.17 13.10 -17.24
CA ALA A 109 14.51 14.43 -17.72
C ALA A 109 14.93 15.38 -16.59
N ALA A 110 14.40 15.21 -15.37
CA ALA A 110 14.75 16.03 -14.22
C ALA A 110 16.21 15.79 -13.78
N VAL A 111 16.66 14.54 -13.69
CA VAL A 111 18.07 14.23 -13.37
C VAL A 111 19.01 14.77 -14.45
N GLU A 112 18.69 14.57 -15.73
CA GLU A 112 19.50 15.11 -16.83
C GLU A 112 19.65 16.63 -16.72
N ALA A 113 18.54 17.33 -16.45
CA ALA A 113 18.54 18.78 -16.29
C ALA A 113 19.32 19.23 -15.05
N TYR A 114 19.23 18.51 -13.92
CA TYR A 114 20.04 18.81 -12.72
C TYR A 114 21.53 18.56 -12.96
N LEU A 115 21.91 17.43 -13.55
CA LEU A 115 23.31 17.13 -13.89
C LEU A 115 23.87 18.19 -14.84
N SER A 116 23.08 18.62 -15.83
CA SER A 116 23.47 19.69 -16.75
C SER A 116 23.65 21.04 -16.03
N ALA A 117 22.78 21.38 -15.07
CA ALA A 117 22.96 22.58 -14.23
C ALA A 117 24.26 22.51 -13.40
N VAL A 118 24.60 21.35 -12.84
CA VAL A 118 25.86 21.11 -12.10
C VAL A 118 27.07 21.26 -13.03
N LEU A 119 27.01 20.74 -14.25
CA LEU A 119 28.10 20.90 -15.24
C LEU A 119 28.32 22.37 -15.62
N GLN A 120 27.28 23.19 -15.59
CA GLN A 120 27.35 24.63 -15.83
C GLN A 120 27.72 25.46 -14.57
N GLY A 121 28.18 24.80 -13.50
CA GLY A 121 28.72 25.46 -12.32
C GLY A 121 27.71 25.77 -11.21
N VAL A 122 26.43 25.37 -11.33
CA VAL A 122 25.47 25.55 -10.24
C VAL A 122 25.85 24.66 -9.06
N ARG A 123 25.94 25.25 -7.87
CA ARG A 123 26.27 24.57 -6.60
C ARG A 123 25.30 25.03 -5.54
N GLU A 124 24.24 24.26 -5.33
CA GLU A 124 23.18 24.58 -4.38
C GLU A 124 22.77 23.32 -3.62
N ALA A 125 22.67 23.41 -2.29
CA ALA A 125 22.33 22.25 -1.46
C ALA A 125 20.97 21.65 -1.82
N ARG A 126 19.96 22.50 -2.10
CA ARG A 126 18.63 22.06 -2.54
C ARG A 126 18.67 21.28 -3.85
N LEU A 127 19.50 21.69 -4.80
CA LEU A 127 19.69 21.00 -6.08
C LEU A 127 20.22 19.59 -5.83
N PHE A 128 21.34 19.50 -5.12
CA PHE A 128 21.99 18.22 -4.83
C PHE A 128 21.09 17.28 -4.01
N ASN A 129 20.33 17.81 -3.05
CA ASN A 129 19.36 17.03 -2.29
C ASN A 129 18.24 16.46 -3.19
N ASN A 130 17.68 17.27 -4.09
CA ASN A 130 16.64 16.81 -5.01
C ASN A 130 17.18 15.78 -6.01
N LEU A 131 18.40 15.98 -6.50
CA LEU A 131 19.11 15.01 -7.33
C LEU A 131 19.33 13.69 -6.57
N GLY A 132 19.75 13.74 -5.30
CA GLY A 132 19.88 12.57 -4.44
C GLY A 132 18.57 11.80 -4.28
N ASN A 133 17.45 12.50 -4.06
CA ASN A 133 16.12 11.88 -3.98
C ASN A 133 15.73 11.15 -5.29
N LEU A 134 16.01 11.77 -6.43
CA LEU A 134 15.75 11.17 -7.74
C LEU A 134 16.63 9.93 -8.00
N LEU A 135 17.93 10.00 -7.67
CA LEU A 135 18.86 8.88 -7.81
C LEU A 135 18.51 7.72 -6.86
N LYS A 136 18.10 8.02 -5.63
CA LYS A 136 17.58 7.03 -4.67
C LYS A 136 16.33 6.33 -5.25
N LYS A 137 15.42 7.08 -5.86
CA LYS A 137 14.23 6.51 -6.52
C LYS A 137 14.60 5.54 -7.65
N ARG A 138 15.71 5.78 -8.36
CA ARG A 138 16.26 4.89 -9.40
C ARG A 138 17.05 3.69 -8.88
N GLN A 139 17.25 3.58 -7.57
CA GLN A 139 18.16 2.61 -6.94
C GLN A 139 19.66 2.85 -7.24
N ASP A 140 20.04 4.04 -7.71
CA ASP A 140 21.43 4.46 -7.86
C ASP A 140 22.00 4.93 -6.51
N LEU A 141 22.02 4.03 -5.51
CA LEU A 141 22.23 4.38 -4.10
C LEU A 141 23.58 5.10 -3.84
N ALA A 142 24.64 4.70 -4.55
CA ALA A 142 25.96 5.32 -4.41
C ALA A 142 25.98 6.77 -4.91
N ASP A 143 25.37 7.05 -6.06
CA ASP A 143 25.29 8.41 -6.59
C ASP A 143 24.28 9.25 -5.80
N ALA A 144 23.23 8.64 -5.24
CA ALA A 144 22.32 9.31 -4.31
C ALA A 144 23.04 9.78 -3.03
N GLU A 145 23.85 8.91 -2.42
CA GLU A 145 24.66 9.26 -1.26
C GLU A 145 25.64 10.40 -1.58
N ALA A 146 26.35 10.30 -2.70
CA ALA A 146 27.27 11.35 -3.14
C ALA A 146 26.57 12.69 -3.32
N ALA A 147 25.34 12.70 -3.86
CA ALA A 147 24.54 13.90 -4.01
C ALA A 147 24.11 14.47 -2.65
N TYR A 148 23.66 13.65 -1.69
CA TYR A 148 23.33 14.16 -0.34
C TYR A 148 24.54 14.72 0.40
N ARG A 149 25.70 14.06 0.30
CA ARG A 149 26.95 14.57 0.88
C ARG A 149 27.38 15.89 0.22
N ALA A 150 27.27 16.01 -1.10
CA ALA A 150 27.51 17.27 -1.81
C ALA A 150 26.55 18.40 -1.38
N ALA A 151 25.30 18.07 -1.03
CA ALA A 151 24.36 19.04 -0.48
C ALA A 151 24.83 19.58 0.87
N ILE A 152 25.28 18.69 1.76
CA ILE A 152 25.82 19.04 3.09
C ILE A 152 27.14 19.82 2.98
N GLU A 153 28.02 19.45 2.05
CA GLU A 153 29.26 20.18 1.79
C GLU A 153 29.00 21.60 1.25
N THR A 154 27.97 21.76 0.41
CA THR A 154 27.59 23.05 -0.16
C THR A 154 26.95 23.97 0.89
N ASP A 155 26.09 23.42 1.76
CA ASP A 155 25.50 24.13 2.88
C ASP A 155 25.43 23.23 4.13
N PRO A 156 26.38 23.37 5.07
CA PRO A 156 26.40 22.59 6.30
C PRO A 156 25.22 22.84 7.25
N HIS A 157 24.38 23.85 6.99
CA HIS A 157 23.18 24.16 7.78
C HIS A 157 21.89 23.64 7.12
N TYR A 158 21.98 22.95 5.97
CA TYR A 158 20.82 22.40 5.27
C TYR A 158 20.33 21.08 5.88
N ALA A 159 19.58 21.17 6.99
CA ALA A 159 19.09 20.04 7.79
C ALA A 159 18.35 18.95 6.98
N PHE A 160 17.66 19.31 5.89
CA PHE A 160 16.96 18.36 5.03
C PHE A 160 17.87 17.30 4.41
N ALA A 161 19.11 17.66 4.01
CA ALA A 161 20.03 16.71 3.40
C ALA A 161 20.53 15.66 4.40
N PHE A 162 20.73 16.04 5.66
CA PHE A 162 21.07 15.09 6.73
C PHE A 162 19.95 14.07 6.94
N GLY A 163 18.68 14.50 6.96
CA GLY A 163 17.54 13.59 7.09
C GLY A 163 17.44 12.59 5.93
N ASN A 164 17.59 13.07 4.69
CA ASN A 164 17.53 12.18 3.50
C ASN A 164 18.72 11.23 3.43
N LEU A 165 19.92 11.69 3.78
CA LEU A 165 21.11 10.85 3.90
C LEU A 165 20.90 9.77 4.97
N ALA A 166 20.35 10.13 6.13
CA ALA A 166 20.09 9.17 7.20
C ALA A 166 19.13 8.06 6.78
N VAL A 167 18.06 8.38 6.05
CA VAL A 167 17.14 7.37 5.51
C VAL A 167 17.88 6.39 4.59
N LEU A 168 18.70 6.91 3.66
CA LEU A 168 19.51 6.06 2.76
C LEU A 168 20.53 5.20 3.54
N LEU A 169 21.19 5.77 4.54
CA LEU A 169 22.15 5.08 5.40
C LEU A 169 21.46 3.92 6.14
N ALA A 170 20.30 4.15 6.73
CA ALA A 170 19.51 3.13 7.42
C ALA A 170 19.05 2.01 6.49
N GLU A 171 18.59 2.33 5.28
CA GLU A 171 18.22 1.34 4.25
C GLU A 171 19.42 0.46 3.84
N THR A 172 20.63 1.00 3.89
CA THR A 172 21.89 0.28 3.60
C THR A 172 22.54 -0.34 4.85
N GLY A 173 21.85 -0.37 5.99
CA GLY A 173 22.33 -1.02 7.22
C GLY A 173 23.36 -0.22 8.04
N ARG A 174 23.59 1.06 7.71
CA ARG A 174 24.53 1.96 8.41
C ARG A 174 23.81 2.80 9.46
N ASP A 175 23.17 2.12 10.41
CA ASP A 175 22.26 2.74 11.37
C ASP A 175 22.94 3.75 12.32
N GLU A 176 24.20 3.51 12.71
CA GLU A 176 24.97 4.45 13.56
C GLU A 176 25.25 5.78 12.86
N GLU A 177 25.68 5.74 11.59
CA GLU A 177 25.88 6.93 10.77
C GLU A 177 24.55 7.66 10.51
N ALA A 178 23.46 6.90 10.31
CA ALA A 178 22.13 7.44 10.14
C ALA A 178 21.69 8.23 11.39
N GLU A 179 21.85 7.66 12.58
CA GLU A 179 21.52 8.34 13.83
C GLU A 179 22.37 9.60 14.04
N ALA A 180 23.67 9.56 13.72
CA ALA A 180 24.54 10.72 13.78
C ALA A 180 24.07 11.86 12.85
N CYS A 181 23.67 11.52 11.62
CA CYS A 181 23.11 12.50 10.68
C CYS A 181 21.84 13.15 11.22
N LEU A 182 20.93 12.37 11.80
CA LEU A 182 19.67 12.88 12.35
C LEU A 182 19.88 13.76 13.58
N ARG A 183 20.79 13.36 14.48
CA ARG A 183 21.20 14.20 15.61
C ARG A 183 21.76 15.52 15.12
N ARG A 184 22.61 15.50 14.09
CA ARG A 184 23.14 16.73 13.50
C ARG A 184 22.05 17.61 12.89
N ALA A 185 21.07 17.02 12.19
CA ALA A 185 19.93 17.76 11.65
C ALA A 185 19.13 18.47 12.75
N LEU A 186 18.93 17.80 13.89
CA LEU A 186 18.18 18.32 15.04
C LEU A 186 18.98 19.30 15.91
N GLU A 187 20.31 19.24 15.88
CA GLU A 187 21.16 20.29 16.45
C GLU A 187 21.07 21.60 15.67
N LEU A 188 20.98 21.51 14.33
CA LEU A 188 20.84 22.66 13.45
C LEU A 188 19.46 23.31 13.58
N ASP A 189 18.42 22.49 13.65
CA ASP A 189 17.04 22.94 13.86
C ASP A 189 16.27 21.93 14.74
N PRO A 190 16.10 22.23 16.04
CA PRO A 190 15.34 21.38 16.95
C PRO A 190 13.85 21.24 16.62
N GLN A 191 13.31 22.11 15.76
CA GLN A 191 11.91 22.09 15.31
C GLN A 191 11.74 21.51 13.90
N ALA A 192 12.82 20.99 13.29
CA ALA A 192 12.77 20.40 11.96
C ALA A 192 11.88 19.16 11.93
N ALA A 193 10.61 19.33 11.55
CA ALA A 193 9.63 18.26 11.50
C ALA A 193 10.16 17.07 10.71
N HIS A 194 10.63 17.28 9.48
CA HIS A 194 11.22 16.23 8.63
C HIS A 194 12.30 15.40 9.34
N ALA A 195 13.22 16.03 10.08
CA ALA A 195 14.27 15.32 10.81
C ALA A 195 13.70 14.44 11.94
N TRP A 196 12.72 14.95 12.70
CA TRP A 196 12.01 14.15 13.70
C TRP A 196 11.27 12.97 13.10
N GLN A 197 10.66 13.13 11.92
CA GLN A 197 9.97 12.06 11.21
C GLN A 197 10.93 10.96 10.75
N CYS A 198 12.05 11.34 10.12
CA CYS A 198 13.10 10.40 9.74
C CYS A 198 13.69 9.69 10.96
N TYR A 199 13.85 10.40 12.08
CA TYR A 199 14.37 9.81 13.31
C TYR A 199 13.40 8.82 13.94
N GLY A 200 12.10 9.13 13.97
CA GLY A 200 11.07 8.16 14.36
C GLY A 200 11.13 6.89 13.53
N GLY A 201 11.30 7.01 12.21
CA GLY A 201 11.47 5.87 11.30
C GLY A 201 12.68 5.00 11.60
N LEU A 202 13.84 5.61 11.87
CA LEU A 202 15.05 4.89 12.28
C LEU A 202 14.85 4.15 13.62
N LEU A 203 14.28 4.85 14.61
CA LEU A 203 14.03 4.29 15.94
C LEU A 203 13.04 3.11 15.87
N GLU A 204 11.99 3.24 15.05
CA GLU A 204 11.03 2.17 14.81
C GLU A 204 11.68 0.95 14.16
N ARG A 205 12.54 1.14 13.15
CA ARG A 205 13.33 0.06 12.53
C ARG A 205 14.23 -0.66 13.54
N GLN A 206 14.76 0.06 14.52
CA GLN A 206 15.56 -0.48 15.63
C GLN A 206 14.69 -1.05 16.77
N ASN A 207 13.36 -1.10 16.61
CA ASN A 207 12.40 -1.54 17.62
C ASN A 207 12.41 -0.70 18.92
N ARG A 208 12.93 0.54 18.88
CA ARG A 208 12.92 1.52 19.99
C ARG A 208 11.60 2.30 19.98
N LEU A 209 10.49 1.59 20.15
CA LEU A 209 9.15 2.10 19.86
C LEU A 209 8.73 3.31 20.71
N ASP A 210 9.17 3.42 21.96
CA ASP A 210 8.84 4.57 22.81
C ASP A 210 9.51 5.86 22.35
N GLU A 211 10.77 5.75 21.95
CA GLU A 211 11.52 6.87 21.39
C GLU A 211 10.97 7.24 20.01
N ALA A 212 10.57 6.23 19.22
CA ALA A 212 9.92 6.43 17.93
C ALA A 212 8.60 7.19 18.08
N GLU A 213 7.74 6.79 19.03
CA GLU A 213 6.48 7.49 19.34
C GLU A 213 6.74 8.97 19.66
N ALA A 214 7.68 9.25 20.56
CA ALA A 214 8.03 10.60 20.96
C ALA A 214 8.62 11.44 19.80
N ALA A 215 9.46 10.83 18.96
CA ALA A 215 10.02 11.48 17.78
C ALA A 215 8.93 11.80 16.74
N TYR A 216 8.04 10.86 16.43
CA TYR A 216 6.94 11.09 15.51
C TYR A 216 5.99 12.19 16.00
N ALA A 217 5.67 12.22 17.30
CA ALA A 217 4.83 13.26 17.89
C ALA A 217 5.47 14.65 17.75
N ARG A 218 6.79 14.78 17.97
CA ARG A 218 7.53 16.04 17.72
C ARG A 218 7.55 16.43 16.25
N GLY A 219 7.61 15.44 15.36
CA GLY A 219 7.57 15.63 13.90
C GLY A 219 6.16 15.81 13.32
N GLY A 220 5.10 15.79 14.14
CA GLY A 220 3.72 15.91 13.68
C GLY A 220 3.20 14.75 12.83
N ARG A 221 3.80 13.55 12.93
CA ARG A 221 3.38 12.33 12.19
C ARG A 221 2.38 11.51 12.99
N TRP A 222 1.18 12.05 13.16
CA TRP A 222 0.16 11.45 14.03
C TRP A 222 -0.29 10.06 13.57
N GLU A 223 -0.23 9.78 12.26
CA GLU A 223 -0.56 8.45 11.74
C GLU A 223 0.48 7.39 12.18
N ALA A 224 1.74 7.79 12.31
CA ALA A 224 2.80 6.91 12.79
C ALA A 224 2.72 6.73 14.32
N VAL A 225 2.43 7.81 15.05
CA VAL A 225 2.18 7.77 16.51
C VAL A 225 1.06 6.77 16.84
N GLN A 226 -0.11 6.86 16.19
CA GLN A 226 -1.20 5.92 16.48
C GLN A 226 -0.83 4.48 16.11
N SER A 227 -0.07 4.27 15.02
CA SER A 227 0.38 2.94 14.59
C SER A 227 1.30 2.28 15.64
N VAL A 228 2.29 3.04 16.15
CA VAL A 228 3.16 2.59 17.25
C VAL A 228 2.33 2.23 18.49
N ARG A 229 1.44 3.12 18.93
CA ARG A 229 0.58 2.89 20.09
C ARG A 229 -0.28 1.64 19.96
N ARG A 230 -0.86 1.38 18.78
CA ARG A 230 -1.65 0.17 18.51
C ARG A 230 -0.82 -1.12 18.56
N ARG A 231 0.42 -1.11 18.04
CA ARG A 231 1.35 -2.26 18.18
C ARG A 231 1.72 -2.54 19.63
N LEU A 232 1.75 -1.51 20.46
CA LEU A 232 2.00 -1.63 21.89
C LEU A 232 0.73 -1.89 22.72
N ALA A 233 -0.45 -2.04 22.09
CA ALA A 233 -1.75 -2.08 22.79
C ALA A 233 -1.95 -0.92 23.78
N HIS A 234 -1.35 0.23 23.50
CA HIS A 234 -1.44 1.44 24.31
C HIS A 234 -2.58 2.31 23.78
N TRP A 235 -3.75 2.24 24.42
CA TRP A 235 -4.96 2.93 23.94
C TRP A 235 -5.29 4.24 24.65
N GLU A 236 -4.60 4.55 25.76
CA GLU A 236 -4.80 5.80 26.48
C GLU A 236 -4.43 7.00 25.58
N GLY A 237 -5.29 8.03 25.56
CA GLY A 237 -5.08 9.24 24.77
C GLY A 237 -5.03 9.04 23.26
N LEU A 238 -5.48 7.90 22.73
CA LEU A 238 -5.36 7.57 21.31
C LEU A 238 -6.38 8.31 20.42
N GLU A 239 -7.57 8.63 20.95
CA GLU A 239 -8.63 9.34 20.21
C GLU A 239 -8.17 10.70 19.64
N PRO A 240 -7.58 11.64 20.39
CA PRO A 240 -7.10 12.90 19.80
C PRO A 240 -5.99 12.71 18.77
N ILE A 241 -5.16 11.66 18.91
CA ILE A 241 -4.11 11.31 17.93
C ILE A 241 -4.75 10.80 16.64
N ASP A 242 -5.78 9.94 16.76
CA ASP A 242 -6.56 9.47 15.62
C ASP A 242 -7.22 10.65 14.88
N GLN A 243 -7.84 11.58 15.60
CA GLN A 243 -8.46 12.76 14.99
C GLN A 243 -7.42 13.64 14.27
N ALA A 244 -6.22 13.81 14.84
CA ALA A 244 -5.15 14.53 14.18
C ALA A 244 -4.68 13.81 12.90
N ALA A 245 -4.53 12.48 12.93
CA ALA A 245 -4.18 11.69 11.75
C ALA A 245 -5.25 11.75 10.65
N LEU A 246 -6.53 11.72 11.02
CA LEU A 246 -7.64 11.87 10.07
C LEU A 246 -7.71 13.29 9.49
N ALA A 247 -7.46 14.33 10.31
CA ALA A 247 -7.41 15.72 9.87
C ALA A 247 -6.31 15.95 8.83
N MET A 248 -5.15 15.30 8.96
CA MET A 248 -4.06 15.36 7.97
C MET A 248 -4.47 14.86 6.58
N ILE A 249 -5.36 13.85 6.51
CA ILE A 249 -5.92 13.36 5.24
C ILE A 249 -6.86 14.41 4.64
N ALA A 250 -7.72 15.00 5.48
CA ALA A 250 -8.73 15.95 5.06
C ALA A 250 -8.15 17.30 4.63
N SER A 251 -7.14 17.83 5.35
CA SER A 251 -6.43 19.07 4.99
C SER A 251 -5.55 18.89 3.76
N GLY A 252 -5.10 17.66 3.52
CA GLY A 252 -4.24 17.31 2.41
C GLY A 252 -2.77 17.61 2.63
N GLU A 253 -2.38 17.89 3.88
CA GLU A 253 -1.02 18.23 4.29
C GLU A 253 -0.06 17.02 4.32
N ALA A 254 -0.58 15.81 4.12
CA ALA A 254 0.20 14.60 4.31
C ALA A 254 0.33 13.78 3.01
N GLU A 255 1.44 14.02 2.31
CA GLU A 255 1.80 13.30 1.08
C GLU A 255 2.34 11.88 1.34
N GLN A 256 2.79 11.58 2.56
CA GLN A 256 3.48 10.32 2.91
C GLN A 256 2.67 9.38 3.83
N LEU A 257 1.36 9.54 3.91
CA LEU A 257 0.49 8.66 4.69
C LEU A 257 0.40 7.28 4.04
N THR A 258 0.69 6.22 4.78
CA THR A 258 0.46 4.85 4.29
C THR A 258 -1.00 4.44 4.56
N PRO A 259 -1.80 4.10 3.52
CA PRO A 259 -3.20 3.74 3.72
C PRO A 259 -3.41 2.55 4.66
N TRP A 260 -2.51 1.56 4.63
CA TRP A 260 -2.53 0.40 5.54
C TRP A 260 -2.47 0.79 7.01
N GLY A 261 -1.63 1.78 7.37
CA GLY A 261 -1.46 2.21 8.75
C GLY A 261 -2.73 2.79 9.39
N LEU A 262 -3.70 3.20 8.57
CA LEU A 262 -4.94 3.83 9.02
C LEU A 262 -6.03 2.82 9.38
N LEU A 263 -5.92 1.56 8.92
CA LEU A 263 -6.94 0.52 9.09
C LEU A 263 -7.27 0.18 10.55
N GLY A 264 -6.42 0.58 11.50
CA GLY A 264 -6.66 0.43 12.94
C GLY A 264 -7.54 1.52 13.57
N ILE A 265 -7.81 2.63 12.86
CA ILE A 265 -8.53 3.80 13.39
C ILE A 265 -10.05 3.55 13.34
N PRO A 266 -10.75 3.48 14.49
CA PRO A 266 -12.19 3.17 14.50
C PRO A 266 -13.08 4.17 13.76
N ALA A 267 -12.68 5.46 13.74
CA ALA A 267 -13.42 6.54 13.08
C ALA A 267 -13.08 6.72 11.59
N LEU A 268 -12.19 5.91 11.02
CA LEU A 268 -11.82 6.00 9.60
C LEU A 268 -13.01 5.64 8.70
N THR A 269 -13.43 6.59 7.86
CA THR A 269 -14.50 6.37 6.88
C THR A 269 -13.96 5.82 5.56
N PRO A 270 -14.80 5.15 4.74
CA PRO A 270 -14.41 4.73 3.40
C PRO A 270 -13.90 5.86 2.51
N GLU A 271 -14.47 7.07 2.61
CA GLU A 271 -14.05 8.25 1.85
C GLU A 271 -12.63 8.68 2.20
N LEU A 272 -12.34 8.79 3.50
CA LEU A 272 -11.02 9.18 3.99
C LEU A 272 -9.97 8.12 3.63
N HIS A 273 -10.33 6.84 3.72
CA HIS A 273 -9.43 5.76 3.33
C HIS A 273 -9.12 5.78 1.82
N ARG A 274 -10.15 5.97 0.97
CA ARG A 274 -9.98 6.15 -0.48
C ARG A 274 -9.10 7.35 -0.80
N GLU A 275 -9.33 8.47 -0.12
CA GLU A 275 -8.58 9.71 -0.31
C GLU A 275 -7.11 9.57 0.11
N ALA A 276 -6.84 8.88 1.22
CA ALA A 276 -5.49 8.53 1.63
C ALA A 276 -4.77 7.68 0.56
N GLY A 277 -5.46 6.68 0.01
CA GLY A 277 -4.97 5.87 -1.11
C GLY A 277 -4.62 6.72 -2.34
N ARG A 278 -5.54 7.59 -2.77
CA ARG A 278 -5.34 8.50 -3.91
C ARG A 278 -4.10 9.38 -3.73
N ARG A 279 -3.92 9.96 -2.55
CA ARG A 279 -2.79 10.86 -2.23
C ARG A 279 -1.48 10.11 -2.18
N PHE A 280 -1.46 8.95 -1.52
CA PHE A 280 -0.27 8.09 -1.49
C PHE A 280 0.17 7.68 -2.90
N ALA A 281 -0.76 7.34 -3.78
CA ALA A 281 -0.44 7.05 -5.16
C ALA A 281 0.14 8.26 -5.90
N GLN A 282 -0.46 9.44 -5.73
CA GLN A 282 0.00 10.67 -6.37
C GLN A 282 1.34 11.16 -5.85
N SER A 283 1.72 10.85 -4.62
CA SER A 283 3.05 11.19 -4.10
C SER A 283 4.12 10.20 -4.57
N ARG A 284 3.78 8.91 -4.72
CA ARG A 284 4.74 7.86 -5.06
C ARG A 284 4.93 7.63 -6.56
N TRP A 285 3.87 7.74 -7.34
CA TRP A 285 3.80 7.36 -8.76
C TRP A 285 3.19 8.44 -9.66
N ARG A 286 3.42 9.72 -9.34
CA ARG A 286 2.88 10.85 -10.12
C ARG A 286 3.17 10.75 -11.62
N GLY A 287 4.41 10.40 -11.97
CA GLY A 287 4.86 10.32 -13.35
C GLY A 287 4.18 9.19 -14.10
N GLU A 288 4.11 8.02 -13.48
CA GLU A 288 3.50 6.81 -14.02
C GLU A 288 1.98 6.99 -14.20
N LEU A 289 1.31 7.67 -13.25
CA LEU A 289 -0.11 8.02 -13.35
C LEU A 289 -0.40 9.03 -14.47
N ALA A 290 0.52 9.95 -14.74
CA ALA A 290 0.40 10.96 -15.79
C ALA A 290 0.85 10.45 -17.17
N ALA A 291 1.58 9.33 -17.23
CA ALA A 291 2.10 8.78 -18.47
C ALA A 291 0.98 8.24 -19.39
N THR A 292 1.24 8.29 -20.69
CA THR A 292 0.39 7.59 -21.67
C THR A 292 0.34 6.10 -21.32
N PRO A 293 -0.85 5.50 -21.16
CA PRO A 293 -0.96 4.07 -20.86
C PRO A 293 -0.31 3.23 -21.95
N LEU A 294 0.41 2.17 -21.54
CA LEU A 294 1.05 1.23 -22.48
C LEU A 294 0.01 0.44 -23.28
N VAL A 295 -1.11 0.09 -22.63
CA VAL A 295 -2.25 -0.60 -23.25
C VAL A 295 -3.52 0.18 -22.95
N ALA A 296 -4.31 0.45 -24.00
CA ALA A 296 -5.60 1.12 -23.84
C ALA A 296 -6.60 0.20 -23.13
N ARG A 297 -7.49 0.79 -22.32
CA ARG A 297 -8.57 0.05 -21.66
C ARG A 297 -9.45 -0.66 -22.68
N GLY A 298 -9.74 -1.94 -22.47
CA GLY A 298 -10.56 -2.75 -23.37
C GLY A 298 -9.88 -3.21 -24.67
N ALA A 299 -8.63 -2.80 -24.93
CA ALA A 299 -7.95 -3.12 -26.19
C ALA A 299 -7.81 -4.63 -26.42
N GLY A 300 -8.21 -5.10 -27.60
CA GLY A 300 -8.08 -6.50 -28.02
C GLY A 300 -9.03 -7.49 -27.34
N LEU A 301 -9.90 -7.03 -26.42
CA LEU A 301 -10.76 -7.93 -25.65
C LEU A 301 -11.90 -8.53 -26.49
N ALA A 302 -12.48 -7.74 -27.40
CA ALA A 302 -13.57 -8.22 -28.25
C ALA A 302 -13.12 -9.38 -29.14
N GLU A 303 -11.94 -9.25 -29.76
CA GLU A 303 -11.35 -10.33 -30.58
C GLU A 303 -10.97 -11.54 -29.72
N ALA A 304 -10.33 -11.32 -28.56
CA ALA A 304 -9.93 -12.40 -27.66
C ALA A 304 -11.13 -13.20 -27.13
N LEU A 305 -12.23 -12.53 -26.80
CA LEU A 305 -13.46 -13.17 -26.31
C LEU A 305 -14.18 -13.94 -27.42
N ALA A 306 -14.27 -13.38 -28.63
CA ALA A 306 -14.86 -14.09 -29.76
C ALA A 306 -14.14 -15.41 -30.05
N ALA A 307 -12.80 -15.40 -30.05
CA ALA A 307 -11.99 -16.61 -30.21
C ALA A 307 -12.15 -17.60 -29.04
N PHE A 308 -12.27 -17.08 -27.81
CA PHE A 308 -12.51 -17.90 -26.62
C PHE A 308 -13.87 -18.61 -26.65
N GLU A 309 -14.93 -17.93 -27.09
CA GLU A 309 -16.31 -18.45 -27.18
C GLU A 309 -16.50 -19.44 -28.33
N ALA A 310 -15.82 -19.23 -29.46
CA ALA A 310 -15.88 -20.11 -30.63
C ALA A 310 -15.30 -21.52 -30.39
N GLY A 311 -14.73 -21.79 -29.21
CA GLY A 311 -14.11 -23.08 -28.88
C GLY A 311 -12.73 -23.27 -29.52
N GLU A 312 -12.25 -22.28 -30.28
CA GLU A 312 -10.92 -22.25 -30.88
C GLU A 312 -9.81 -22.29 -29.81
N ALA A 313 -10.11 -21.97 -28.55
CA ALA A 313 -9.16 -22.09 -27.43
C ALA A 313 -8.45 -23.47 -27.36
N ARG A 314 -9.14 -24.57 -27.69
CA ARG A 314 -8.57 -25.93 -27.69
C ARG A 314 -7.88 -26.34 -28.99
N GLU A 315 -8.22 -25.74 -30.13
CA GLU A 315 -7.75 -26.13 -31.46
C GLU A 315 -6.70 -25.17 -32.03
N THR A 316 -6.76 -23.87 -31.72
CA THR A 316 -5.83 -22.81 -32.17
C THR A 316 -4.96 -22.26 -31.05
N GLY A 317 -5.25 -22.59 -29.78
CA GLY A 317 -4.51 -22.11 -28.60
C GLY A 317 -4.95 -20.73 -28.09
N ALA A 318 -6.13 -20.24 -28.50
CA ALA A 318 -6.71 -18.96 -28.08
C ALA A 318 -7.19 -18.94 -26.61
N ARG A 319 -6.26 -19.10 -25.66
CA ARG A 319 -6.52 -19.02 -24.21
C ARG A 319 -6.56 -17.57 -23.73
N LEU A 320 -7.43 -17.27 -22.77
CA LEU A 320 -7.44 -15.98 -22.10
C LEU A 320 -6.25 -15.89 -21.14
N ARG A 321 -5.28 -15.03 -21.47
CA ARG A 321 -4.11 -14.70 -20.65
C ARG A 321 -4.46 -13.87 -19.41
N ILE A 322 -4.20 -14.42 -18.23
CA ILE A 322 -4.41 -13.80 -16.91
C ILE A 322 -3.05 -13.65 -16.22
N GLY A 323 -2.72 -12.43 -15.79
CA GLY A 323 -1.50 -12.14 -15.03
C GLY A 323 -1.80 -11.96 -13.55
N TYR A 324 -0.98 -12.53 -12.68
CA TYR A 324 -0.99 -12.27 -11.23
C TYR A 324 0.32 -11.56 -10.84
N LEU A 325 0.21 -10.34 -10.32
CA LEU A 325 1.33 -9.49 -9.96
C LEU A 325 1.49 -9.46 -8.43
N SER A 326 2.62 -9.96 -7.92
CA SER A 326 2.84 -10.01 -6.47
C SER A 326 4.31 -10.03 -6.07
N ALA A 327 4.58 -9.53 -4.86
CA ALA A 327 5.82 -9.76 -4.13
C ALA A 327 5.71 -10.92 -3.11
N ASP A 328 4.57 -11.60 -3.05
CA ASP A 328 4.26 -12.59 -2.02
C ASP A 328 4.22 -14.03 -2.52
N PHE A 329 4.98 -14.35 -3.57
CA PHE A 329 5.11 -15.72 -4.08
C PHE A 329 6.14 -16.53 -3.25
N TYR A 330 5.91 -16.58 -1.94
CA TYR A 330 6.65 -17.36 -0.94
C TYR A 330 5.65 -17.81 0.15
N ASP A 331 6.15 -18.38 1.26
CA ASP A 331 5.31 -18.75 2.42
C ASP A 331 4.65 -17.51 3.10
N HIS A 332 3.61 -16.99 2.46
CA HIS A 332 2.89 -15.78 2.83
C HIS A 332 1.38 -16.01 2.77
N ALA A 333 0.60 -15.21 3.51
CA ALA A 333 -0.85 -15.31 3.55
C ALA A 333 -1.51 -15.34 2.16
N THR A 334 -1.02 -14.49 1.24
CA THR A 334 -1.49 -14.42 -0.16
C THR A 334 -1.38 -15.78 -0.86
N LEU A 335 -0.17 -16.37 -0.91
CA LEU A 335 0.03 -17.63 -1.62
C LEU A 335 -0.61 -18.80 -0.87
N ARG A 336 -0.60 -18.80 0.46
CA ARG A 336 -1.32 -19.82 1.26
C ARG A 336 -2.82 -19.87 0.93
N LEU A 337 -3.44 -18.75 0.60
CA LEU A 337 -4.87 -18.70 0.20
C LEU A 337 -5.04 -19.07 -1.29
N LEU A 338 -4.14 -18.59 -2.14
CA LEU A 338 -4.31 -18.61 -3.60
C LEU A 338 -3.74 -19.86 -4.29
N ALA A 339 -2.80 -20.58 -3.68
CA ALA A 339 -2.04 -21.63 -4.39
C ALA A 339 -2.92 -22.69 -5.06
N GLY A 340 -3.96 -23.18 -4.36
CA GLY A 340 -4.91 -24.12 -4.94
C GLY A 340 -5.69 -23.55 -6.13
N VAL A 341 -5.97 -22.23 -6.14
CA VAL A 341 -6.62 -21.56 -7.28
C VAL A 341 -5.70 -21.55 -8.50
N LEU A 342 -4.42 -21.24 -8.31
CA LEU A 342 -3.41 -21.25 -9.39
C LEU A 342 -3.25 -22.65 -10.00
N GLU A 343 -3.24 -23.69 -9.15
CA GLU A 343 -3.16 -25.10 -9.56
C GLU A 343 -4.40 -25.56 -10.34
N LEU A 344 -5.57 -25.01 -10.01
CA LEU A 344 -6.86 -25.48 -10.51
C LEU A 344 -7.44 -24.66 -11.67
N HIS A 345 -6.78 -23.60 -12.14
CA HIS A 345 -7.22 -22.90 -13.35
C HIS A 345 -7.31 -23.88 -14.53
N ASP A 346 -8.36 -23.78 -15.36
CA ASP A 346 -8.46 -24.63 -16.56
C ASP A 346 -7.44 -24.19 -17.61
N ALA A 347 -6.32 -24.89 -17.61
CA ALA A 347 -5.22 -24.67 -18.54
C ALA A 347 -5.63 -24.85 -20.01
N ALA A 348 -6.75 -25.49 -20.33
CA ALA A 348 -7.26 -25.55 -21.71
C ALA A 348 -7.96 -24.25 -22.16
N ARG A 349 -8.27 -23.36 -21.22
CA ARG A 349 -9.03 -22.11 -21.47
C ARG A 349 -8.29 -20.85 -21.05
N PHE A 350 -7.49 -20.93 -19.99
CA PHE A 350 -6.80 -19.79 -19.39
C PHE A 350 -5.30 -20.01 -19.40
N ASP A 351 -4.55 -18.98 -19.76
CA ASP A 351 -3.09 -18.95 -19.74
C ASP A 351 -2.59 -18.07 -18.59
N ILE A 352 -1.99 -18.69 -17.58
CA ILE A 352 -1.70 -18.03 -16.31
C ILE A 352 -0.24 -17.57 -16.30
N HIS A 353 -0.03 -16.30 -15.95
CA HIS A 353 1.28 -15.68 -15.81
C HIS A 353 1.45 -15.20 -14.37
N LEU A 354 2.58 -15.53 -13.74
CA LEU A 354 2.93 -15.07 -12.39
C LEU A 354 4.08 -14.07 -12.49
N TYR A 355 3.87 -12.82 -12.11
CA TYR A 355 4.88 -11.76 -12.13
C TYR A 355 5.42 -11.51 -10.72
N ALA A 356 6.57 -12.11 -10.41
CA ALA A 356 7.19 -12.11 -9.10
C ALA A 356 8.21 -10.97 -8.96
N TYR A 357 8.03 -10.11 -7.96
CA TYR A 357 8.97 -9.01 -7.67
C TYR A 357 9.37 -8.88 -6.19
N GLY A 358 9.09 -9.89 -5.38
CA GLY A 358 9.44 -9.88 -3.96
C GLY A 358 10.92 -10.19 -3.73
N ASP A 359 11.47 -9.61 -2.66
CA ASP A 359 12.86 -9.86 -2.24
C ASP A 359 13.00 -11.16 -1.43
N ILE A 360 11.88 -11.75 -1.00
CA ILE A 360 11.87 -13.00 -0.23
C ILE A 360 11.68 -14.16 -1.19
N ALA A 361 12.69 -15.03 -1.26
CA ALA A 361 12.63 -16.24 -2.06
C ALA A 361 11.70 -17.29 -1.41
N PRO A 362 10.94 -18.07 -2.20
CA PRO A 362 10.24 -19.24 -1.68
C PRO A 362 11.24 -20.29 -1.19
N ASP A 363 10.86 -20.99 -0.12
CA ASP A 363 11.54 -22.22 0.29
C ASP A 363 11.35 -23.34 -0.74
N ASP A 364 11.99 -24.49 -0.52
CA ASP A 364 11.97 -25.61 -1.46
C ASP A 364 10.54 -26.14 -1.69
N ALA A 365 9.71 -26.20 -0.65
CA ALA A 365 8.34 -26.70 -0.75
C ALA A 365 7.46 -25.79 -1.62
N TRP A 366 7.52 -24.47 -1.39
CA TRP A 366 6.79 -23.50 -2.18
C TRP A 366 7.34 -23.36 -3.60
N ARG A 367 8.65 -23.47 -3.79
CA ARG A 367 9.29 -23.47 -5.12
C ARG A 367 8.82 -24.67 -5.93
N GLU A 368 8.81 -25.87 -5.35
CA GLU A 368 8.35 -27.09 -6.00
C GLU A 368 6.85 -27.03 -6.30
N ARG A 369 6.05 -26.42 -5.42
CA ARG A 369 4.61 -26.24 -5.65
C ARG A 369 4.33 -25.26 -6.79
N LEU A 370 4.99 -24.10 -6.80
CA LEU A 370 4.88 -23.11 -7.88
C LEU A 370 5.32 -23.66 -9.23
N ALA A 371 6.40 -24.47 -9.26
CA ALA A 371 6.89 -25.12 -10.48
C ALA A 371 5.90 -26.15 -11.06
N ARG A 372 4.98 -26.68 -10.23
CA ARG A 372 3.92 -27.62 -10.65
C ARG A 372 2.64 -26.92 -11.09
N CYS A 373 2.48 -25.62 -10.82
CA CYS A 373 1.34 -24.86 -11.31
C CYS A 373 1.40 -24.77 -12.85
N PRO A 374 0.27 -24.89 -13.56
CA PRO A 374 0.20 -24.70 -15.01
C PRO A 374 0.26 -23.20 -15.38
N ALA A 375 1.32 -22.53 -14.92
CA ALA A 375 1.53 -21.10 -15.05
C ALA A 375 2.98 -20.78 -15.44
N THR A 376 3.17 -19.68 -16.17
CA THR A 376 4.49 -19.16 -16.51
C THR A 376 4.95 -18.18 -15.43
N LEU A 377 6.06 -18.48 -14.74
CA LEU A 377 6.67 -17.59 -13.76
C LEU A 377 7.64 -16.62 -14.43
N HIS A 378 7.48 -15.32 -14.15
CA HIS A 378 8.33 -14.23 -14.60
C HIS A 378 8.95 -13.55 -13.37
N GLU A 379 10.27 -13.67 -13.22
CA GLU A 379 11.00 -12.95 -12.18
C GLU A 379 11.34 -11.53 -12.66
N ILE A 380 10.66 -10.55 -12.10
CA ILE A 380 10.74 -9.14 -12.50
C ILE A 380 11.25 -8.23 -11.38
N GLY A 381 11.74 -8.81 -10.27
CA GLY A 381 12.26 -8.07 -9.12
C GLY A 381 13.39 -7.09 -9.47
N ALA A 382 14.31 -7.51 -10.35
CA ALA A 382 15.43 -6.67 -10.81
C ALA A 382 15.04 -5.58 -11.82
N LEU A 383 13.82 -5.61 -12.35
CA LEU A 383 13.34 -4.63 -13.32
C LEU A 383 12.77 -3.40 -12.61
N SER A 384 12.97 -2.21 -13.17
CA SER A 384 12.20 -1.01 -12.80
C SER A 384 10.69 -1.19 -13.07
N ASP A 385 9.83 -0.35 -12.49
CA ASP A 385 8.38 -0.40 -12.72
C ASP A 385 8.05 -0.25 -14.22
N ALA A 386 8.78 0.61 -14.94
CA ALA A 386 8.60 0.81 -16.38
C ALA A 386 9.00 -0.42 -17.21
N GLN A 387 10.13 -1.06 -16.87
CA GLN A 387 10.58 -2.29 -17.55
C GLN A 387 9.63 -3.46 -17.26
N ALA A 388 9.18 -3.60 -16.01
CA ALA A 388 8.21 -4.62 -15.63
C ALA A 388 6.87 -4.43 -16.35
N ALA A 389 6.34 -3.20 -16.41
CA ALA A 389 5.13 -2.89 -17.14
C ALA A 389 5.28 -3.16 -18.64
N ALA A 390 6.41 -2.79 -19.25
CA ALA A 390 6.69 -3.10 -20.65
C ALA A 390 6.74 -4.61 -20.92
N ARG A 391 7.34 -5.40 -20.01
CA ARG A 391 7.35 -6.86 -20.11
C ARG A 391 5.93 -7.44 -20.05
N ILE A 392 5.11 -7.03 -19.09
CA ILE A 392 3.71 -7.49 -18.97
C ILE A 392 2.91 -7.15 -20.24
N ALA A 393 3.11 -5.95 -20.80
CA ALA A 393 2.47 -5.54 -22.05
C ALA A 393 2.91 -6.39 -23.24
N GLN A 394 4.20 -6.75 -23.33
CA GLN A 394 4.73 -7.64 -24.38
C GLN A 394 4.12 -9.04 -24.31
N ASP A 395 3.87 -9.55 -23.10
CA ASP A 395 3.22 -10.84 -22.89
C ASP A 395 1.73 -10.82 -23.31
N SER A 396 1.17 -9.65 -23.60
CA SER A 396 -0.22 -9.42 -24.04
C SER A 396 -1.25 -10.03 -23.08
N VAL A 397 -1.06 -9.82 -21.78
CA VAL A 397 -2.02 -10.20 -20.75
C VAL A 397 -3.34 -9.47 -20.97
N HIS A 398 -4.46 -10.18 -20.99
CA HIS A 398 -5.79 -9.58 -21.18
C HIS A 398 -6.34 -9.02 -19.86
N LEU A 399 -6.06 -9.68 -18.73
CA LEU A 399 -6.46 -9.25 -17.41
C LEU A 399 -5.30 -9.40 -16.43
N LEU A 400 -4.87 -8.29 -15.83
CA LEU A 400 -3.84 -8.26 -14.80
C LEU A 400 -4.47 -8.10 -13.41
N VAL A 401 -4.11 -8.99 -12.50
CA VAL A 401 -4.53 -8.96 -11.10
C VAL A 401 -3.37 -8.47 -10.24
N ASP A 402 -3.52 -7.30 -9.64
CA ASP A 402 -2.67 -6.84 -8.55
C ASP A 402 -3.05 -7.57 -7.26
N LEU A 403 -2.11 -8.36 -6.73
CA LEU A 403 -2.29 -9.10 -5.48
C LEU A 403 -1.78 -8.36 -4.24
N LYS A 404 -1.39 -7.09 -4.38
CA LYS A 404 -0.69 -6.36 -3.32
C LYS A 404 -1.45 -5.17 -2.75
N GLY A 405 -1.86 -4.23 -3.57
CA GLY A 405 -2.32 -2.91 -3.15
C GLY A 405 -1.33 -2.18 -2.24
N TYR A 406 -1.81 -1.41 -1.27
CA TYR A 406 -0.96 -0.60 -0.36
C TYR A 406 -0.36 -1.38 0.81
N THR A 407 0.26 -2.51 0.52
CA THR A 407 0.98 -3.34 1.50
C THR A 407 2.50 -3.22 1.36
N THR A 408 3.26 -3.84 2.25
CA THR A 408 4.74 -3.82 2.23
C THR A 408 5.27 -4.29 0.88
N GLY A 409 6.23 -3.55 0.30
CA GLY A 409 6.81 -3.87 -1.00
C GLY A 409 5.83 -3.65 -2.15
N THR A 410 4.91 -2.70 -2.07
CA THR A 410 3.99 -2.36 -3.18
C THR A 410 4.72 -1.77 -4.40
N ARG A 411 4.28 -2.14 -5.61
CA ARG A 411 4.82 -1.64 -6.90
C ARG A 411 3.71 -1.24 -7.86
N LEU A 412 2.73 -0.46 -7.37
CA LEU A 412 1.59 0.03 -8.17
C LEU A 412 1.99 1.02 -9.28
N GLY A 413 3.25 1.44 -9.36
CA GLY A 413 3.79 2.13 -10.54
C GLY A 413 3.70 1.28 -11.81
N ILE A 414 3.80 -0.05 -11.66
CA ILE A 414 3.60 -1.00 -12.76
C ILE A 414 2.17 -0.88 -13.30
N THR A 415 1.14 -0.92 -12.44
CA THR A 415 -0.25 -0.82 -12.86
C THR A 415 -0.64 0.59 -13.29
N ALA A 416 -0.02 1.63 -12.71
CA ALA A 416 -0.20 3.02 -13.13
C ALA A 416 0.20 3.24 -14.61
N LEU A 417 1.22 2.54 -15.10
CA LEU A 417 1.62 2.56 -16.52
C LEU A 417 0.67 1.77 -17.44
N ARG A 418 -0.31 1.06 -16.85
CA ARG A 418 -1.38 0.31 -17.52
C ARG A 418 -0.87 -0.68 -18.57
N PRO A 419 -0.25 -1.81 -18.15
CA PRO A 419 0.35 -2.78 -19.05
C PRO A 419 -0.65 -3.85 -19.57
N ALA A 420 -1.92 -3.78 -19.19
CA ALA A 420 -2.98 -4.69 -19.61
C ALA A 420 -4.28 -3.89 -19.87
N PRO A 421 -5.19 -4.39 -20.73
CA PRO A 421 -6.42 -3.69 -21.05
C PRO A 421 -7.40 -3.67 -19.86
N VAL A 422 -7.34 -4.69 -18.98
CA VAL A 422 -8.07 -4.76 -17.70
C VAL A 422 -7.08 -4.94 -16.55
N ILE A 423 -7.25 -4.15 -15.50
CA ILE A 423 -6.51 -4.30 -14.24
C ILE A 423 -7.48 -4.48 -13.08
N VAL A 424 -7.20 -5.45 -12.23
CA VAL A 424 -8.03 -5.84 -11.09
C VAL A 424 -7.19 -5.76 -9.82
N SER A 425 -7.71 -5.10 -8.78
CA SER A 425 -7.19 -5.21 -7.42
C SER A 425 -7.85 -6.40 -6.74
N TRP A 426 -7.07 -7.38 -6.27
CA TRP A 426 -7.62 -8.49 -5.52
C TRP A 426 -6.65 -9.09 -4.49
N LEU A 427 -7.29 -9.38 -3.37
CA LEU A 427 -6.87 -10.10 -2.18
C LEU A 427 -5.94 -9.38 -1.21
N GLY A 428 -4.75 -8.96 -1.63
CA GLY A 428 -3.71 -8.53 -0.68
C GLY A 428 -4.07 -7.30 0.18
N TYR A 429 -4.78 -6.34 -0.40
CA TYR A 429 -5.13 -5.08 0.27
C TYR A 429 -6.65 -4.95 0.48
N PRO A 430 -7.13 -4.79 1.72
CA PRO A 430 -8.55 -4.76 2.03
C PRO A 430 -9.17 -3.35 1.93
N GLY A 431 -9.02 -2.71 0.77
CA GLY A 431 -9.55 -1.36 0.53
C GLY A 431 -9.42 -0.88 -0.91
N SER A 432 -9.95 0.33 -1.17
CA SER A 432 -9.80 0.99 -2.46
C SER A 432 -8.39 1.53 -2.66
N LEU A 433 -7.85 1.38 -3.86
CA LEU A 433 -6.60 2.01 -4.28
C LEU A 433 -6.75 3.54 -4.44
N GLY A 434 -7.96 4.09 -4.47
CA GLY A 434 -8.18 5.54 -4.51
C GLY A 434 -7.91 6.24 -5.84
N ALA A 435 -7.32 5.55 -6.82
CA ALA A 435 -7.08 6.07 -8.15
C ALA A 435 -7.55 5.05 -9.21
N PRO A 436 -8.53 5.39 -10.07
CA PRO A 436 -9.05 4.49 -11.11
C PRO A 436 -7.99 4.00 -12.10
N ARG A 437 -6.87 4.71 -12.21
CA ARG A 437 -5.74 4.34 -13.07
C ARG A 437 -4.98 3.12 -12.55
N LEU A 438 -5.05 2.82 -11.25
CA LEU A 438 -4.31 1.72 -10.62
C LEU A 438 -5.01 0.37 -10.75
N ALA A 439 -6.35 0.37 -10.78
CA ALA A 439 -7.18 -0.79 -11.04
C ALA A 439 -8.56 -0.34 -11.54
N ASP A 440 -9.10 -1.06 -12.53
CA ASP A 440 -10.44 -0.83 -13.04
C ASP A 440 -11.49 -1.49 -12.14
N TYR A 441 -11.15 -2.67 -11.58
CA TYR A 441 -12.05 -3.46 -10.74
C TYR A 441 -11.44 -3.80 -9.38
N LEU A 442 -12.30 -3.96 -8.39
CA LEU A 442 -11.98 -4.58 -7.10
C LEU A 442 -12.81 -5.85 -6.98
N ILE A 443 -12.14 -7.00 -6.80
CA ILE A 443 -12.85 -8.25 -6.52
C ILE A 443 -13.24 -8.31 -5.05
N GLY A 444 -14.55 -8.43 -4.82
CA GLY A 444 -15.15 -8.58 -3.50
C GLY A 444 -16.30 -9.58 -3.53
N ASP A 445 -17.23 -9.45 -2.59
CA ASP A 445 -18.47 -10.21 -2.50
C ASP A 445 -19.57 -9.32 -1.89
N VAL A 446 -20.82 -9.78 -1.93
CA VAL A 446 -21.97 -9.00 -1.48
C VAL A 446 -21.98 -8.67 0.02
N VAL A 447 -21.16 -9.35 0.83
CA VAL A 447 -21.02 -9.08 2.27
C VAL A 447 -19.88 -8.11 2.52
N VAL A 448 -18.71 -8.36 1.95
CA VAL A 448 -17.48 -7.60 2.20
C VAL A 448 -17.49 -6.25 1.49
N THR A 449 -18.05 -6.18 0.29
CA THR A 449 -18.26 -4.96 -0.51
C THR A 449 -19.71 -4.91 -1.01
N PRO A 450 -20.69 -4.65 -0.12
CA PRO A 450 -22.09 -4.59 -0.50
C PRO A 450 -22.30 -3.60 -1.66
N PRO A 451 -23.14 -3.88 -2.68
CA PRO A 451 -23.31 -3.01 -3.85
C PRO A 451 -23.61 -1.54 -3.52
N VAL A 452 -24.34 -1.28 -2.43
CA VAL A 452 -24.65 0.08 -1.94
C VAL A 452 -23.40 0.90 -1.58
N THR A 453 -22.27 0.24 -1.33
CA THR A 453 -21.00 0.88 -0.99
C THR A 453 -20.14 1.24 -2.21
N ALA A 454 -20.60 0.94 -3.44
CA ALA A 454 -19.81 1.14 -4.66
C ALA A 454 -19.24 2.56 -4.81
N ALA A 455 -19.97 3.59 -4.36
CA ALA A 455 -19.53 4.99 -4.42
C ALA A 455 -18.27 5.28 -3.58
N HIS A 456 -17.93 4.42 -2.62
CA HIS A 456 -16.75 4.56 -1.77
C HIS A 456 -15.46 4.04 -2.41
N TYR A 457 -15.53 3.41 -3.59
CA TYR A 457 -14.38 2.81 -4.27
C TYR A 457 -14.02 3.61 -5.52
N SER A 458 -12.72 3.69 -5.84
CA SER A 458 -12.27 4.21 -7.13
C SER A 458 -12.42 3.19 -8.27
N GLU A 459 -12.51 1.92 -7.90
CA GLU A 459 -12.70 0.76 -8.75
C GLU A 459 -14.19 0.45 -8.94
N THR A 460 -14.54 -0.30 -9.98
CA THR A 460 -15.85 -0.93 -10.11
C THR A 460 -15.88 -2.23 -9.30
N LEU A 461 -16.96 -2.48 -8.56
CA LEU A 461 -17.06 -3.70 -7.75
C LEU A 461 -17.45 -4.90 -8.62
N ALA A 462 -16.56 -5.91 -8.67
CA ALA A 462 -16.78 -7.19 -9.33
C ALA A 462 -16.93 -8.27 -8.23
N LEU A 463 -18.13 -8.82 -8.06
CA LEU A 463 -18.49 -9.57 -6.87
C LEU A 463 -18.54 -11.08 -7.13
N MET A 464 -17.77 -11.84 -6.34
CA MET A 464 -17.86 -13.29 -6.21
C MET A 464 -19.23 -13.69 -5.61
N PRO A 465 -19.77 -14.86 -5.98
CA PRO A 465 -21.12 -15.28 -5.57
C PRO A 465 -21.25 -15.63 -4.08
N HIS A 466 -20.17 -16.09 -3.45
CA HIS A 466 -20.20 -16.63 -2.09
C HIS A 466 -19.25 -15.89 -1.14
N CYS A 467 -17.95 -15.92 -1.43
CA CYS A 467 -16.91 -15.24 -0.69
C CYS A 467 -15.84 -14.77 -1.67
N TYR A 468 -15.23 -13.61 -1.40
CA TYR A 468 -14.13 -13.10 -2.21
C TYR A 468 -12.77 -13.74 -1.90
N GLN A 469 -12.65 -14.36 -0.71
CA GLN A 469 -11.41 -14.95 -0.23
C GLN A 469 -11.37 -16.44 -0.60
N PRO A 470 -10.30 -16.89 -1.30
CA PRO A 470 -10.13 -18.30 -1.59
C PRO A 470 -9.58 -19.03 -0.36
N HIS A 471 -9.81 -20.33 -0.32
CA HIS A 471 -9.10 -21.25 0.56
C HIS A 471 -8.29 -22.23 -0.29
N ASP A 472 -7.21 -22.78 0.26
CA ASP A 472 -6.43 -23.81 -0.40
C ASP A 472 -6.86 -25.23 0.03
N HIS A 473 -7.43 -25.99 -0.90
CA HIS A 473 -7.89 -27.37 -0.72
C HIS A 473 -6.82 -28.36 -0.22
N ARG A 474 -5.52 -28.04 -0.34
CA ARG A 474 -4.43 -28.91 0.12
C ARG A 474 -3.97 -28.65 1.55
N ARG A 475 -4.56 -27.68 2.25
CA ARG A 475 -4.19 -27.36 3.63
C ARG A 475 -4.58 -28.51 4.55
N GLU A 476 -3.60 -29.08 5.24
CA GLU A 476 -3.86 -30.08 6.26
C GLU A 476 -4.00 -29.41 7.63
N CYS A 477 -4.94 -29.91 8.43
CA CYS A 477 -4.97 -29.59 9.86
C CYS A 477 -4.17 -30.67 10.58
N GLY A 478 -2.94 -30.35 10.97
CA GLY A 478 -2.01 -31.28 11.62
C GLY A 478 -2.57 -31.91 12.92
N PRO A 479 -1.85 -32.87 13.52
CA PRO A 479 -2.32 -33.56 14.72
C PRO A 479 -2.56 -32.57 15.87
N ARG A 480 -3.72 -32.70 16.53
CA ARG A 480 -4.10 -31.83 17.65
C ARG A 480 -3.10 -31.98 18.81
N PRO A 481 -2.38 -30.93 19.21
CA PRO A 481 -1.49 -30.99 20.37
C PRO A 481 -2.31 -31.02 21.66
N THR A 482 -1.64 -31.29 22.79
CA THR A 482 -2.24 -31.20 24.12
C THR A 482 -2.33 -29.75 24.60
N ARG A 483 -3.25 -29.47 25.53
CA ARG A 483 -3.33 -28.15 26.17
C ARG A 483 -2.04 -27.78 26.91
N ALA A 484 -1.38 -28.75 27.54
CA ALA A 484 -0.13 -28.54 28.25
C ALA A 484 1.01 -28.08 27.32
N GLU A 485 1.17 -28.72 26.15
CA GLU A 485 2.15 -28.31 25.13
C GLU A 485 1.90 -26.89 24.61
N ALA A 486 0.63 -26.44 24.61
CA ALA A 486 0.23 -25.10 24.20
C ALA A 486 0.24 -24.05 25.32
N GLY A 487 0.60 -24.44 26.56
CA GLY A 487 0.58 -23.56 27.73
C GLY A 487 -0.84 -23.17 28.20
N LEU A 488 -1.84 -23.98 27.87
CA LEU A 488 -3.24 -23.79 28.23
C LEU A 488 -3.63 -24.59 29.49
N PRO A 489 -4.60 -24.13 30.29
CA PRO A 489 -5.10 -24.88 31.44
C PRO A 489 -5.79 -26.19 31.02
N ALA A 490 -5.71 -27.22 31.87
CA ALA A 490 -6.27 -28.55 31.59
C ALA A 490 -7.79 -28.55 31.32
N SER A 491 -8.52 -27.58 31.88
CA SER A 491 -9.97 -27.40 31.71
C SER A 491 -10.32 -25.92 31.49
N GLY A 492 -11.60 -25.65 31.20
CA GLY A 492 -12.10 -24.30 30.94
C GLY A 492 -12.22 -23.97 29.45
N PHE A 493 -13.09 -23.01 29.14
CA PHE A 493 -13.37 -22.54 27.79
C PHE A 493 -12.23 -21.65 27.27
N VAL A 494 -11.74 -21.92 26.05
CA VAL A 494 -10.62 -21.21 25.43
C VAL A 494 -11.15 -20.27 24.36
N PHE A 495 -11.29 -18.99 24.69
CA PHE A 495 -11.43 -17.94 23.68
C PHE A 495 -10.07 -17.71 23.02
N CYS A 496 -10.02 -17.48 21.71
CA CYS A 496 -8.77 -17.13 21.03
C CYS A 496 -8.91 -15.95 20.07
N SER A 497 -7.81 -15.23 19.85
CA SER A 497 -7.69 -14.30 18.72
C SER A 497 -6.22 -14.24 18.30
N PHE A 498 -5.91 -14.84 17.15
CA PHE A 498 -4.55 -14.85 16.60
C PHE A 498 -4.28 -13.72 15.59
N ASN A 499 -5.09 -12.67 15.66
CA ASN A 499 -4.89 -11.44 14.90
C ASN A 499 -3.64 -10.68 15.38
N GLN A 500 -3.03 -9.92 14.47
CA GLN A 500 -2.02 -8.94 14.86
C GLN A 500 -2.63 -7.89 15.78
N ILE A 501 -1.88 -7.47 16.79
CA ILE A 501 -2.41 -6.66 17.89
C ILE A 501 -2.96 -5.30 17.47
N PHE A 502 -2.46 -4.73 16.36
CA PHE A 502 -2.97 -3.45 15.85
C PHE A 502 -4.45 -3.50 15.43
N LYS A 503 -4.98 -4.71 15.15
CA LYS A 503 -6.40 -4.91 14.85
C LYS A 503 -7.28 -4.85 16.09
N LEU A 504 -6.70 -4.99 17.29
CA LEU A 504 -7.39 -4.91 18.56
C LEU A 504 -7.44 -3.45 19.06
N ASN A 505 -8.60 -3.04 19.53
CA ASN A 505 -8.79 -1.73 20.17
C ASN A 505 -9.45 -1.89 21.56
N ALA A 506 -9.43 -0.81 22.34
CA ALA A 506 -9.97 -0.77 23.69
C ALA A 506 -11.46 -1.16 23.78
N ARG A 507 -12.27 -0.84 22.77
CA ARG A 507 -13.72 -1.15 22.77
C ARG A 507 -13.94 -2.66 22.67
N ILE A 508 -13.28 -3.33 21.72
CA ILE A 508 -13.37 -4.79 21.56
C ILE A 508 -12.72 -5.51 22.75
N ALA A 509 -11.54 -5.06 23.19
CA ALA A 509 -10.88 -5.64 24.35
C ALA A 509 -11.72 -5.52 25.62
N SER A 510 -12.49 -4.42 25.78
CA SER A 510 -13.44 -4.26 26.89
C SER A 510 -14.55 -5.32 26.85
N ILE A 511 -15.04 -5.69 25.67
CA ILE A 511 -16.02 -6.78 25.50
C ILE A 511 -15.41 -8.10 25.92
N TRP A 512 -14.19 -8.39 25.48
CA TRP A 512 -13.50 -9.63 25.84
C TRP A 512 -13.21 -9.70 27.34
N ARG A 513 -12.86 -8.56 27.95
CA ARG A 513 -12.72 -8.45 29.42
C ARG A 513 -14.05 -8.76 30.11
N ARG A 514 -15.16 -8.21 29.62
CA ARG A 514 -16.52 -8.52 30.11
C ARG A 514 -16.85 -10.00 29.97
N LEU A 515 -16.46 -10.64 28.86
CA LEU A 515 -16.65 -12.08 28.65
C LEU A 515 -15.88 -12.92 29.66
N LEU A 516 -14.60 -12.61 29.89
CA LEU A 516 -13.77 -13.32 30.88
C LEU A 516 -14.33 -13.18 32.30
N VAL A 517 -14.86 -12.01 32.66
CA VAL A 517 -15.55 -11.83 33.96
C VAL A 517 -16.83 -12.67 34.03
N ALA A 518 -17.63 -12.69 32.97
CA ALA A 518 -18.89 -13.44 32.92
C ALA A 518 -18.73 -14.96 32.79
N THR A 519 -17.52 -15.45 32.49
CA THR A 519 -17.22 -16.88 32.31
C THR A 519 -16.04 -17.31 33.19
N PRO A 520 -16.24 -17.49 34.51
CA PRO A 520 -15.17 -17.92 35.40
C PRO A 520 -14.50 -19.22 34.93
N GLY A 521 -13.16 -19.26 34.96
CA GLY A 521 -12.39 -20.42 34.51
C GLY A 521 -12.08 -20.47 33.00
N SER A 522 -12.67 -19.60 32.17
CA SER A 522 -12.26 -19.46 30.77
C SER A 522 -10.92 -18.73 30.63
N VAL A 523 -10.26 -18.85 29.49
CA VAL A 523 -9.02 -18.11 29.16
C VAL A 523 -9.14 -17.43 27.81
N LEU A 524 -8.38 -16.36 27.61
CA LEU A 524 -8.18 -15.67 26.35
C LEU A 524 -6.78 -15.96 25.82
N TRP A 525 -6.69 -16.55 24.64
CA TRP A 525 -5.45 -16.94 24.00
C TRP A 525 -5.15 -16.03 22.80
N LEU A 526 -4.19 -15.13 22.97
CA LEU A 526 -3.81 -14.12 21.97
C LEU A 526 -2.53 -14.51 21.26
N LEU A 527 -2.34 -14.09 20.00
CA LEU A 527 -1.02 -14.15 19.38
C LEU A 527 -0.05 -13.25 20.17
N ASP A 528 1.15 -13.76 20.48
CA ASP A 528 2.17 -12.97 21.16
C ASP A 528 2.53 -11.74 20.29
N PRO A 529 2.37 -10.51 20.83
CA PRO A 529 2.69 -9.29 20.08
C PRO A 529 4.19 -9.14 19.77
N GLY A 530 5.07 -9.95 20.38
CA GLY A 530 6.53 -9.87 20.25
C GLY A 530 7.16 -8.90 21.25
N GLU A 531 6.43 -7.84 21.61
CA GLU A 531 6.90 -6.80 22.52
C GLU A 531 6.50 -7.08 23.98
N ALA A 532 7.49 -7.09 24.88
CA ALA A 532 7.26 -7.25 26.31
C ALA A 532 6.30 -6.19 26.87
N ARG A 533 6.45 -4.94 26.41
CA ARG A 533 5.59 -3.83 26.82
C ARG A 533 4.14 -4.00 26.35
N ALA A 534 3.93 -4.49 25.13
CA ALA A 534 2.58 -4.79 24.64
C ALA A 534 1.88 -5.86 25.50
N ARG A 535 2.62 -6.91 25.90
CA ARG A 535 2.10 -7.92 26.84
C ARG A 535 1.73 -7.31 28.19
N SER A 536 2.58 -6.44 28.73
CA SER A 536 2.30 -5.72 29.99
C SER A 536 1.07 -4.81 29.90
N HIS A 537 0.92 -4.03 28.83
CA HIS A 537 -0.26 -3.18 28.62
C HIS A 537 -1.55 -4.01 28.51
N LEU A 538 -1.52 -5.14 27.78
CA LEU A 538 -2.67 -6.04 27.70
C LEU A 538 -3.04 -6.62 29.06
N HIS A 539 -2.06 -7.16 29.81
CA HIS A 539 -2.32 -7.66 31.15
C HIS A 539 -2.89 -6.60 32.08
N ALA A 540 -2.32 -5.38 32.07
CA ALA A 540 -2.82 -4.26 32.86
C ALA A 540 -4.26 -3.91 32.50
N PHE A 541 -4.58 -3.80 31.20
CA PHE A 541 -5.92 -3.50 30.72
C PHE A 541 -6.96 -4.54 31.18
N PHE A 542 -6.63 -5.83 31.11
CA PHE A 542 -7.54 -6.88 31.58
C PHE A 542 -7.65 -6.91 33.12
N ALA A 543 -6.57 -6.60 33.85
CA ALA A 543 -6.55 -6.57 35.31
C ALA A 543 -7.42 -5.47 35.93
N GLU A 544 -7.68 -4.36 35.22
CA GLU A 544 -8.54 -3.25 35.69
C GLU A 544 -9.95 -3.69 36.13
N GLN A 545 -10.44 -4.85 35.65
CA GLN A 545 -11.73 -5.43 36.05
C GLN A 545 -11.57 -6.84 36.65
N GLY A 546 -10.42 -7.10 37.28
CA GLY A 546 -10.19 -8.32 38.06
C GLY A 546 -9.91 -9.58 37.22
N VAL A 547 -9.63 -9.47 35.92
CA VAL A 547 -9.18 -10.61 35.13
C VAL A 547 -7.71 -10.89 35.45
N ALA A 548 -7.44 -12.02 36.10
CA ALA A 548 -6.08 -12.44 36.44
C ALA A 548 -5.20 -12.61 35.20
N ALA A 549 -3.93 -12.20 35.29
CA ALA A 549 -2.97 -12.28 34.18
C ALA A 549 -2.85 -13.71 33.60
N ALA A 550 -2.91 -14.74 34.45
CA ALA A 550 -2.87 -16.15 34.03
C ALA A 550 -4.04 -16.57 33.11
N ARG A 551 -5.11 -15.77 33.02
CA ARG A 551 -6.25 -16.02 32.10
C ARG A 551 -6.07 -15.35 30.74
N VAL A 552 -5.02 -14.55 30.54
CA VAL A 552 -4.67 -13.95 29.24
C VAL A 552 -3.34 -14.54 28.81
N ILE A 553 -3.37 -15.48 27.87
CA ILE A 553 -2.23 -16.31 27.50
C ILE A 553 -1.73 -15.87 26.12
N PHE A 554 -0.41 -15.74 25.95
CA PHE A 554 0.21 -15.37 24.68
C PHE A 554 0.78 -16.59 23.95
N ALA A 555 0.25 -16.88 22.77
CA ALA A 555 0.69 -17.94 21.88
C ALA A 555 1.92 -17.49 21.06
N PRO A 556 3.04 -18.25 21.06
CA PRO A 556 4.21 -17.86 20.28
C PRO A 556 3.92 -17.87 18.77
N ARG A 557 4.78 -17.24 17.97
CA ARG A 557 4.76 -17.41 16.51
C ARG A 557 5.36 -18.78 16.17
N VAL A 558 4.68 -19.53 15.31
CA VAL A 558 5.05 -20.89 14.89
C VAL A 558 4.81 -21.03 13.39
N SER A 559 5.32 -22.11 12.78
CA SER A 559 5.01 -22.45 11.39
C SER A 559 3.50 -22.61 11.16
N HIS A 560 3.05 -22.46 9.92
CA HIS A 560 1.63 -22.49 9.61
C HIS A 560 0.95 -23.81 9.99
N ASP A 561 1.60 -24.94 9.79
CA ASP A 561 1.05 -26.26 10.13
C ASP A 561 0.82 -26.40 11.64
N LEU A 562 1.79 -25.94 12.46
CA LEU A 562 1.66 -25.90 13.91
C LEU A 562 0.58 -24.90 14.37
N HIS A 563 0.40 -23.80 13.62
CA HIS A 563 -0.67 -22.84 13.86
C HIS A 563 -2.06 -23.45 13.61
N LEU A 564 -2.27 -24.17 12.50
CA LEU A 564 -3.52 -24.86 12.23
C LEU A 564 -3.77 -25.98 13.24
N ALA A 565 -2.74 -26.76 13.59
CA ALA A 565 -2.83 -27.83 14.57
C ALA A 565 -3.28 -27.30 15.95
N ARG A 566 -2.63 -26.24 16.45
CA ARG A 566 -2.94 -25.69 17.79
C ARG A 566 -4.30 -25.00 17.86
N LEU A 567 -4.82 -24.45 16.75
CA LEU A 567 -6.13 -23.80 16.72
C LEU A 567 -7.23 -24.76 17.17
N GLN A 568 -7.10 -26.06 16.94
CA GLN A 568 -8.05 -27.09 17.41
C GLN A 568 -8.23 -27.12 18.94
N LEU A 569 -7.34 -26.49 19.71
CA LEU A 569 -7.48 -26.33 21.17
C LEU A 569 -8.42 -25.20 21.59
N ALA A 570 -8.75 -24.29 20.68
CA ALA A 570 -9.66 -23.19 20.95
C ALA A 570 -11.13 -23.63 20.84
N ASP A 571 -11.96 -23.02 21.68
CA ASP A 571 -13.40 -23.25 21.71
C ASP A 571 -14.15 -22.19 20.89
N LEU A 572 -13.71 -20.93 20.92
CA LEU A 572 -14.29 -19.83 20.12
C LEU A 572 -13.23 -18.82 19.69
N ALA A 573 -13.17 -18.51 18.41
CA ALA A 573 -12.40 -17.40 17.88
C ALA A 573 -13.17 -16.08 18.04
N LEU A 574 -12.49 -15.07 18.56
CA LEU A 574 -13.00 -13.71 18.77
C LEU A 574 -12.43 -12.79 17.69
N ASP A 575 -13.31 -12.32 16.80
CA ASP A 575 -12.95 -11.40 15.74
C ASP A 575 -12.75 -9.95 16.24
N THR A 576 -12.05 -9.15 15.45
CA THR A 576 -11.66 -7.77 15.78
C THR A 576 -12.37 -6.75 14.91
N LEU A 577 -12.38 -5.49 15.36
CA LEU A 577 -12.83 -4.32 14.60
C LEU A 577 -11.91 -3.14 14.93
N PRO A 578 -11.75 -2.14 14.05
CA PRO A 578 -12.41 -1.96 12.74
C PRO A 578 -11.85 -2.86 11.63
N THR A 579 -10.72 -3.52 11.85
CA THR A 579 -10.17 -4.53 10.94
C THR A 579 -10.43 -5.92 11.49
N GLY A 580 -11.17 -6.73 10.75
CA GLY A 580 -11.51 -8.11 11.10
C GLY A 580 -10.43 -9.11 10.73
N SER A 581 -10.75 -10.36 11.05
CA SER A 581 -10.01 -11.55 10.71
C SER A 581 -10.15 -11.81 9.22
N HIS A 582 -9.01 -12.06 8.59
CA HIS A 582 -8.93 -12.42 7.18
C HIS A 582 -8.47 -13.88 7.14
N THR A 583 -7.21 -14.13 6.77
CA THR A 583 -6.60 -15.48 6.82
C THR A 583 -6.74 -16.13 8.19
N THR A 584 -6.56 -15.38 9.27
CA THR A 584 -6.76 -15.87 10.65
C THR A 584 -8.17 -16.40 10.92
N GLY A 585 -9.18 -15.80 10.29
CA GLY A 585 -10.58 -16.21 10.42
C GLY A 585 -10.84 -17.48 9.63
N SER A 586 -10.37 -17.54 8.38
CA SER A 586 -10.47 -18.76 7.56
C SER A 586 -9.70 -19.92 8.19
N ASP A 587 -8.55 -19.66 8.82
CA ASP A 587 -7.73 -20.66 9.52
C ASP A 587 -8.47 -21.22 10.74
N ALA A 588 -9.15 -20.37 11.53
CA ALA A 588 -9.95 -20.81 12.66
C ALA A 588 -11.14 -21.69 12.23
N LEU A 589 -11.88 -21.24 11.21
CA LEU A 589 -12.99 -22.00 10.63
C LEU A 589 -12.51 -23.33 10.05
N TRP A 590 -11.38 -23.32 9.32
CA TRP A 590 -10.75 -24.54 8.80
C TRP A 590 -10.30 -25.47 9.93
N ALA A 591 -9.79 -24.97 11.04
CA ALA A 591 -9.46 -25.75 12.23
C ALA A 591 -10.68 -26.21 13.04
N GLY A 592 -11.91 -25.88 12.60
CA GLY A 592 -13.16 -26.33 13.22
C GLY A 592 -13.51 -25.53 14.48
N VAL A 593 -12.96 -24.32 14.58
CA VAL A 593 -13.22 -23.38 15.67
C VAL A 593 -14.25 -22.36 15.16
N PRO A 594 -15.44 -22.28 15.77
CA PRO A 594 -16.42 -21.25 15.45
C PRO A 594 -15.80 -19.86 15.68
N MET A 595 -16.33 -18.85 14.99
CA MET A 595 -15.90 -17.46 15.16
C MET A 595 -17.14 -16.58 15.35
N VAL A 596 -17.05 -15.58 16.22
CA VAL A 596 -18.04 -14.49 16.30
C VAL A 596 -17.45 -13.23 15.67
N SER A 597 -18.22 -12.58 14.80
CA SER A 597 -17.80 -11.37 14.09
C SER A 597 -18.91 -10.32 14.06
N ALA A 598 -18.55 -9.06 13.85
CA ALA A 598 -19.50 -7.97 13.60
C ALA A 598 -19.02 -7.18 12.37
N PRO A 599 -19.90 -6.76 11.46
CA PRO A 599 -19.50 -6.03 10.27
C PRO A 599 -19.09 -4.60 10.59
N GLY A 600 -17.88 -4.22 10.18
CA GLY A 600 -17.39 -2.84 10.23
C GLY A 600 -17.87 -1.97 9.04
N MET A 601 -17.38 -0.73 9.02
CA MET A 601 -17.65 0.24 7.95
C MET A 601 -16.82 -0.03 6.67
N LEU A 602 -15.55 -0.40 6.84
CA LEU A 602 -14.62 -0.67 5.75
C LEU A 602 -14.69 -2.14 5.33
N LEU A 603 -14.28 -2.45 4.09
CA LEU A 603 -14.06 -3.82 3.61
C LEU A 603 -13.28 -4.66 4.64
N ALA A 604 -12.18 -4.11 5.15
CA ALA A 604 -11.32 -4.74 6.15
C ALA A 604 -12.07 -5.20 7.42
N GLY A 605 -13.18 -4.56 7.78
CA GLY A 605 -14.01 -4.91 8.95
C GLY A 605 -15.15 -5.88 8.64
N ARG A 606 -15.31 -6.32 7.39
CA ARG A 606 -16.45 -7.14 6.95
C ARG A 606 -16.06 -8.54 6.51
N VAL A 607 -14.77 -8.85 6.49
CA VAL A 607 -14.25 -10.15 6.04
C VAL A 607 -14.72 -11.28 6.94
N GLY A 608 -14.68 -11.14 8.26
CA GLY A 608 -15.17 -12.17 9.18
C GLY A 608 -16.64 -12.53 8.97
N ALA A 609 -17.48 -11.53 8.69
CA ALA A 609 -18.89 -11.75 8.35
C ALA A 609 -19.07 -12.47 6.99
N SER A 610 -18.25 -12.15 5.99
CA SER A 610 -18.26 -12.86 4.70
C SER A 610 -17.87 -14.34 4.88
N LEU A 611 -16.82 -14.61 5.66
CA LEU A 611 -16.37 -15.97 5.96
C LEU A 611 -17.45 -16.79 6.67
N LEU A 612 -18.11 -16.21 7.68
CA LEU A 612 -19.19 -16.88 8.42
C LEU A 612 -20.39 -17.22 7.53
N ARG A 613 -20.81 -16.29 6.66
CA ARG A 613 -21.84 -16.56 5.67
C ARG A 613 -21.43 -17.68 4.71
N ALA A 614 -20.18 -17.69 4.27
CA ALA A 614 -19.68 -18.68 3.32
C ALA A 614 -19.60 -20.11 3.88
N VAL A 615 -19.59 -20.27 5.21
CA VAL A 615 -19.70 -21.57 5.91
C VAL A 615 -21.09 -21.82 6.51
N GLY A 616 -22.08 -20.96 6.23
CA GLY A 616 -23.46 -21.10 6.70
C GLY A 616 -23.63 -20.94 8.22
N LEU A 617 -22.89 -20.02 8.83
CA LEU A 617 -22.94 -19.67 10.26
C LEU A 617 -23.33 -18.19 10.47
N GLU A 618 -24.33 -17.71 9.73
CA GLU A 618 -24.78 -16.32 9.80
C GLU A 618 -25.29 -15.90 11.18
N GLU A 619 -25.74 -16.84 12.00
CA GLU A 619 -26.15 -16.58 13.39
C GLU A 619 -24.99 -16.09 14.29
N LEU A 620 -23.74 -16.27 13.85
CA LEU A 620 -22.55 -15.78 14.57
C LEU A 620 -22.10 -14.40 14.08
N ILE A 621 -22.84 -13.80 13.14
CA ILE A 621 -22.63 -12.43 12.67
C ILE A 621 -23.47 -11.48 13.54
N ALA A 622 -22.81 -10.85 14.51
CA ALA A 622 -23.41 -9.88 15.39
C ALA A 622 -23.75 -8.58 14.64
N ARG A 623 -24.94 -8.03 14.87
CA ARG A 623 -25.37 -6.74 14.31
C ARG A 623 -24.70 -5.52 14.97
N ASP A 624 -24.23 -5.69 16.20
CA ASP A 624 -23.60 -4.67 17.04
C ASP A 624 -22.71 -5.33 18.10
N LEU A 625 -22.00 -4.52 18.89
CA LEU A 625 -21.05 -4.98 19.89
C LEU A 625 -21.70 -5.65 21.12
N ASP A 626 -22.96 -5.34 21.42
CA ASP A 626 -23.66 -6.03 22.50
C ASP A 626 -24.16 -7.40 22.05
N ALA A 627 -24.68 -7.52 20.83
CA ALA A 627 -24.99 -8.81 20.21
C ALA A 627 -23.73 -9.69 20.10
N TYR A 628 -22.58 -9.10 19.78
CA TYR A 628 -21.29 -9.80 19.76
C TYR A 628 -21.01 -10.45 21.12
N PHE A 629 -21.15 -9.67 22.20
CA PHE A 629 -20.98 -10.18 23.56
C PHE A 629 -21.99 -11.30 23.87
N GLN A 630 -23.27 -11.10 23.54
CA GLN A 630 -24.32 -12.10 23.85
C GLN A 630 -24.09 -13.42 23.12
N ILE A 631 -23.72 -13.38 21.84
CA ILE A 631 -23.39 -14.58 21.05
C ILE A 631 -22.20 -15.32 21.68
N ALA A 632 -21.11 -14.60 21.98
CA ALA A 632 -19.91 -15.19 22.56
C ALA A 632 -20.18 -15.79 23.96
N LEU A 633 -20.97 -15.09 24.78
CA LEU A 633 -21.34 -15.55 26.12
C LEU A 633 -22.24 -16.79 26.04
N ALA A 634 -23.21 -16.81 25.13
CA ALA A 634 -24.10 -17.95 24.94
C ALA A 634 -23.32 -19.19 24.46
N LEU A 635 -22.38 -19.05 23.53
CA LEU A 635 -21.50 -20.17 23.12
C LEU A 635 -20.64 -20.71 24.26
N ALA A 636 -20.22 -19.84 25.18
CA ALA A 636 -19.41 -20.26 26.33
C ALA A 636 -20.22 -20.93 27.44
N ASN A 637 -21.53 -20.62 27.54
CA ASN A 637 -22.41 -21.10 28.61
C ASN A 637 -23.39 -22.20 28.17
N ASP A 638 -23.52 -22.46 26.86
CA ASP A 638 -24.36 -23.51 26.30
C ASP A 638 -23.50 -24.53 25.52
N PRO A 639 -23.01 -25.58 26.19
CA PRO A 639 -22.21 -26.62 25.55
C PRO A 639 -22.94 -27.37 24.43
N ALA A 640 -24.27 -27.45 24.49
CA ALA A 640 -25.07 -28.14 23.47
C ALA A 640 -25.11 -27.31 22.18
N TRP A 641 -25.37 -26.01 22.30
CA TRP A 641 -25.32 -25.10 21.15
C TRP A 641 -23.90 -24.99 20.57
N HIS A 642 -22.88 -24.90 21.43
CA HIS A 642 -21.48 -24.91 21.00
C HIS A 642 -21.12 -26.16 20.21
N ALA A 643 -21.49 -27.35 20.71
CA ALA A 643 -21.26 -28.61 20.02
C ALA A 643 -21.98 -28.67 18.66
N GLN A 644 -23.24 -28.21 18.60
CA GLN A 644 -24.02 -28.16 17.36
C GLN A 644 -23.37 -27.25 16.30
N VAL A 645 -22.91 -26.06 16.69
CA VAL A 645 -22.21 -25.13 15.79
C VAL A 645 -20.90 -25.74 15.30
N ARG A 646 -20.14 -26.40 16.17
CA ARG A 646 -18.91 -27.09 15.78
C ARG A 646 -19.16 -28.24 14.82
N GLU A 647 -20.19 -29.05 15.05
CA GLU A 647 -20.57 -30.14 14.15
C GLU A 647 -20.92 -29.61 12.75
N ARG A 648 -21.74 -28.56 12.67
CA ARG A 648 -22.05 -27.89 11.39
C ARG A 648 -20.80 -27.37 10.69
N LEU A 649 -19.86 -26.76 11.41
CA LEU A 649 -18.60 -26.29 10.83
C LEU A 649 -17.70 -27.43 10.33
N VAL A 650 -17.67 -28.56 11.04
CA VAL A 650 -16.94 -29.76 10.59
C VAL A 650 -17.55 -30.29 9.29
N GLN A 651 -18.89 -30.32 9.18
CA GLN A 651 -19.55 -30.71 7.92
C GLN A 651 -19.27 -29.71 6.80
N ALA A 652 -19.30 -28.40 7.10
CA ALA A 652 -19.01 -27.32 6.17
C ALA A 652 -17.64 -27.45 5.47
N ARG A 653 -16.66 -28.13 6.07
CA ARG A 653 -15.36 -28.41 5.40
C ARG A 653 -15.50 -29.20 4.11
N ASN A 654 -16.57 -29.98 3.96
CA ASN A 654 -16.76 -30.87 2.82
C ASN A 654 -17.56 -30.21 1.68
N ASP A 655 -18.47 -29.29 1.99
CA ASP A 655 -19.48 -28.78 1.06
C ASP A 655 -19.62 -27.25 1.01
N ALA A 656 -19.05 -26.52 1.98
CA ALA A 656 -19.19 -25.08 2.01
C ALA A 656 -18.39 -24.41 0.88
N PRO A 657 -18.96 -23.39 0.20
CA PRO A 657 -18.26 -22.65 -0.85
C PRO A 657 -16.91 -22.06 -0.43
N LEU A 658 -16.71 -21.75 0.87
CA LEU A 658 -15.42 -21.24 1.36
C LEU A 658 -14.28 -22.24 1.15
N PHE A 659 -14.54 -23.54 1.31
CA PHE A 659 -13.51 -24.58 1.29
C PHE A 659 -13.46 -25.36 -0.04
N ASP A 660 -14.41 -25.14 -0.94
CA ASP A 660 -14.39 -25.69 -2.29
C ASP A 660 -13.55 -24.80 -3.24
N THR A 661 -12.22 -24.98 -3.21
CA THR A 661 -11.30 -24.25 -4.08
C THR A 661 -11.62 -24.46 -5.56
N LYS A 662 -12.09 -25.65 -5.95
CA LYS A 662 -12.38 -25.94 -7.36
C LYS A 662 -13.55 -25.10 -7.84
N ARG A 663 -14.66 -25.07 -7.09
CA ARG A 663 -15.79 -24.20 -7.38
C ARG A 663 -15.37 -22.74 -7.37
N PHE A 664 -14.62 -22.30 -6.35
CA PHE A 664 -14.10 -20.93 -6.30
C PHE A 664 -13.34 -20.56 -7.58
N THR A 665 -12.43 -21.42 -8.06
CA THR A 665 -11.68 -21.16 -9.30
C THR A 665 -12.60 -21.04 -10.50
N ARG A 666 -13.63 -21.89 -10.62
CA ARG A 666 -14.59 -21.79 -11.72
C ARG A 666 -15.38 -20.49 -11.67
N ASP A 667 -15.75 -20.05 -10.46
CA ASP A 667 -16.51 -18.81 -10.25
C ASP A 667 -15.65 -17.59 -10.58
N LEU A 668 -14.38 -17.61 -10.18
CA LEU A 668 -13.40 -16.58 -10.49
C LEU A 668 -13.13 -16.48 -11.99
N GLU A 669 -13.01 -17.60 -12.69
CA GLU A 669 -12.87 -17.63 -14.15
C GLU A 669 -14.10 -17.04 -14.85
N ARG A 670 -15.32 -17.34 -14.37
CA ARG A 670 -16.55 -16.71 -14.88
C ARG A 670 -16.54 -15.20 -14.61
N LEU A 671 -16.01 -14.76 -13.46
CA LEU A 671 -15.83 -13.36 -13.14
C LEU A 671 -14.85 -12.66 -14.07
N TYR A 672 -13.70 -13.26 -14.36
CA TYR A 672 -12.76 -12.72 -15.32
C TYR A 672 -13.37 -12.56 -16.72
N VAL A 673 -14.09 -13.58 -17.20
CA VAL A 673 -14.78 -13.51 -18.50
C VAL A 673 -15.84 -12.40 -18.48
N ALA A 674 -16.64 -12.28 -17.42
CA ALA A 674 -17.66 -11.24 -17.30
C ALA A 674 -17.06 -9.82 -17.25
N ILE A 675 -15.94 -9.64 -16.53
CA ILE A 675 -15.19 -8.38 -16.50
C ILE A 675 -14.73 -8.02 -17.92
N MET A 676 -14.06 -8.95 -18.61
CA MET A 676 -13.54 -8.69 -19.96
C MET A 676 -14.66 -8.43 -20.97
N ALA A 677 -15.77 -9.17 -20.90
CA ALA A 677 -16.93 -8.98 -21.78
C ALA A 677 -17.57 -7.60 -21.60
N ARG A 678 -17.66 -7.12 -20.36
CA ARG A 678 -18.13 -5.77 -20.07
C ARG A 678 -17.19 -4.71 -20.64
N GLU A 679 -15.88 -4.86 -20.44
CA GLU A 679 -14.88 -3.93 -20.96
C GLU A 679 -14.81 -3.90 -22.49
N ALA A 680 -15.13 -5.02 -23.15
CA ALA A 680 -15.22 -5.08 -24.61
C ALA A 680 -16.44 -4.33 -25.17
N GLN A 681 -17.51 -4.18 -24.39
CA GLN A 681 -18.78 -3.57 -24.83
C GLN A 681 -18.91 -2.10 -24.41
N ASP A 682 -18.64 -1.79 -23.14
CA ASP A 682 -18.76 -0.45 -22.57
C ASP A 682 -17.75 -0.25 -21.42
N ALA A 683 -16.60 0.33 -21.75
CA ALA A 683 -15.55 0.67 -20.77
C ALA A 683 -15.98 1.77 -19.76
N GLY A 684 -17.14 2.39 -19.92
CA GLY A 684 -17.65 3.46 -19.07
C GLY A 684 -18.57 3.01 -17.94
N ASP A 685 -19.19 1.82 -18.04
CA ASP A 685 -20.12 1.34 -17.03
C ASP A 685 -19.39 1.04 -15.71
N ARG A 686 -19.87 1.60 -14.60
CA ARG A 686 -19.33 1.41 -13.24
C ARG A 686 -20.32 0.78 -12.24
N ALA A 687 -21.48 0.31 -12.70
CA ALA A 687 -22.44 -0.40 -11.86
C ALA A 687 -21.81 -1.68 -11.26
N PRO A 688 -21.95 -1.93 -9.93
CA PRO A 688 -21.48 -3.17 -9.33
C PRO A 688 -22.23 -4.37 -9.92
N PHE A 689 -21.56 -5.51 -10.09
CA PHE A 689 -22.20 -6.73 -10.58
C PHE A 689 -21.71 -7.98 -9.85
N VAL A 690 -22.58 -8.98 -9.81
CA VAL A 690 -22.34 -10.29 -9.18
C VAL A 690 -22.37 -11.36 -10.25
N VAL A 691 -21.38 -12.25 -10.26
CA VAL A 691 -21.41 -13.42 -11.14
C VAL A 691 -22.34 -14.48 -10.58
N ALA A 692 -23.14 -15.10 -11.45
CA ALA A 692 -23.96 -16.24 -11.06
C ALA A 692 -23.06 -17.42 -10.61
N GLY A 693 -23.29 -17.86 -9.36
CA GLY A 693 -22.55 -18.95 -8.70
C GLY A 693 -22.95 -20.36 -9.10
#